data_AF-A0A959K9X6-F1
#
_entry.id   AF-A0A959K9X6-F1
#
_cell.length_a   1.000
_cell.length_b   1.000
_cell.length_c   1.000
_cell.angle_alpha   90.00
_cell.angle_beta   90.00
_cell.angle_gamma   90.00
#
_symmetry.space_group_name_H-M   'P 1'
#
loop_
_entity.id
_entity.type
_entity.pdbx_description
1 polymer ?
#
loop_
_entity_poly.entity_id
_entity_poly.type
_entity_poly.pdbx_seq_one_letter_code
_entity_poly.pdbx_strand_id
1 'polypeptide(L)'
;MKSLYALLVGINAYQPPLAQLRGCRKDVAQIEGFINKYVGTGMNVHLKKLEDQQATYGHIKTAFRDHLGQAGPGDIIWFHFSGHGSEEPTAKEFLDLEPNGKDQNLICYPDPSGPSDYLADKELAVLLYELQQKAAGNEPVHIVVSLDCCHSGSGTRSAVTTPDIITRNAPSQNLQRNLDSYADGYYAKQKGPLQIPLASHLVLSACESVERAGDLPQGGAFTTGLIKALEQSKGNISYNDLYLQTRASVRKILKTQTPKFATIGTFDPYTRFLDGSPLGSPVTYEVQKEGDSWYLQCGAVHGLATNPSSPIEVELYTPAPESKLLGNGTISSVGAQRSKLQLKDGFNFKHFLRTVLPGEENYLGKIISWPVDPVLVQLTGEPEGLARIKAAWRTDKNIQWTDNAVDSGLTISATPEQYTLRDDGLCQYAMKTETTDQTAAGEMIDALGKLVNWRRSIALENKKPTLLQEWANLEVVVYDTQRKEQVITAPEIKLYASPENSLKGQFGIGARVRIKDASQELFAYLFHLRQDYSIKCYEGEVAFRPEEHPDKSEVVLPLWKKIYSWGLSQDEDQTTSYFQLIVTTEPLDYQQLIQSGLRVMRDELSMWNPTKLAEDWNISTIKVTICRQDNKINNQQAVSLADGQLVIQPHASMQGRVGLSGITTGTRSQDPVQYFHALNRDAFSLMSLSQTRSAAEQQVLEITDIPPGINLEDEPLTIQWRTRLDNHETILPVAFDGQYFTIAGESTASDETVTMTIRSLPQPVIPADGEHSPFSSQVQDRSLFSSLKLAFFKVVLKQEDSSYSLRYALPAEGTFKPSREGILKRVMQSKKVLLLVHDLFGDCPGMLTELDQVNHQSGNHIPELFDLVLLFDYDSLATPIESSAAHLKSALDELGIGPNDAYNLTVIAKGLGGLVVRWMIERSEGDGYFDEVVLMGTPHQGTPYGKLDQFRKIAGTIMDAAINFIPSAIPFIPKILKVIKGVGEVSVTLGQIAPDTKFLNQLNSSPVPRSTYHIIAGDIRGYEIPQGGFSTFIRKKSAHLAFRDQGNDLFSPVESNLAEDLWKLRNQDVNTLPVLRCQHLDYLTSADGYQQLAQFKF
;
A
#
# COMPACT_ATOMS: atom_id res chain seq x y z
N MET A 1 10.09 28.37 -43.61
CA MET A 1 10.27 26.97 -44.04
C MET A 1 11.26 26.37 -43.05
N LYS A 2 10.91 25.27 -42.36
CA LYS A 2 11.80 24.65 -41.37
C LYS A 2 13.07 24.13 -42.04
N SER A 3 14.18 24.15 -41.32
CA SER A 3 15.45 23.62 -41.79
C SER A 3 15.77 22.28 -41.11
N LEU A 4 16.26 21.33 -41.88
CA LEU A 4 16.79 20.06 -41.38
C LEU A 4 18.32 20.11 -41.42
N TYR A 5 18.96 20.08 -40.25
CA TYR A 5 20.40 19.91 -40.12
C TYR A 5 20.71 18.44 -39.83
N ALA A 6 21.25 17.74 -40.82
CA ALA A 6 21.57 16.32 -40.71
C ALA A 6 23.09 16.10 -40.67
N LEU A 7 23.56 15.31 -39.72
CA LEU A 7 24.93 14.82 -39.62
C LEU A 7 24.92 13.29 -39.71
N LEU A 8 25.45 12.76 -40.81
CA LEU A 8 25.51 11.32 -41.07
C LEU A 8 26.96 10.82 -40.98
N VAL A 9 27.20 9.86 -40.09
CA VAL A 9 28.53 9.30 -39.82
C VAL A 9 28.54 7.81 -40.16
N GLY A 10 29.49 7.37 -40.99
CA GLY A 10 29.60 5.98 -41.43
C GLY A 10 31.05 5.51 -41.51
N ILE A 11 31.40 4.48 -40.75
CA ILE A 11 32.79 4.00 -40.66
C ILE A 11 32.84 2.50 -41.04
N ASN A 12 33.53 2.22 -42.14
CA ASN A 12 33.83 0.86 -42.61
C ASN A 12 35.29 0.51 -42.35
N ALA A 13 36.20 1.46 -42.61
CA ALA A 13 37.65 1.24 -42.70
C ALA A 13 38.36 1.21 -41.34
N TYR A 14 37.85 0.45 -40.37
CA TYR A 14 38.53 0.26 -39.08
C TYR A 14 39.89 -0.45 -39.23
N GLN A 15 40.85 -0.06 -38.40
CA GLN A 15 42.18 -0.67 -38.36
C GLN A 15 42.21 -1.89 -37.43
N PRO A 16 43.04 -2.93 -37.71
CA PRO A 16 43.23 -4.05 -36.79
C PRO A 16 43.62 -3.57 -35.38
N PRO A 17 43.10 -4.19 -34.30
CA PRO A 17 42.39 -5.48 -34.26
C PRO A 17 40.88 -5.41 -34.52
N LEU A 18 40.31 -4.24 -34.83
CA LEU A 18 38.89 -4.11 -35.15
C LEU A 18 38.58 -4.71 -36.52
N ALA A 19 37.41 -5.33 -36.64
CA ALA A 19 36.94 -5.86 -37.91
C ALA A 19 36.58 -4.72 -38.86
N GLN A 20 36.92 -4.86 -40.14
CA GLN A 20 36.39 -3.94 -41.15
C GLN A 20 34.91 -4.21 -41.38
N LEU A 21 34.10 -3.14 -41.41
CA LEU A 21 32.69 -3.20 -41.73
C LEU A 21 32.49 -2.88 -43.22
N ARG A 22 31.30 -3.19 -43.74
CA ARG A 22 30.96 -3.06 -45.17
C ARG A 22 29.69 -2.23 -45.38
N GLY A 23 28.75 -2.26 -44.43
CA GLY A 23 27.44 -1.64 -44.56
C GLY A 23 27.36 -0.17 -44.15
N CYS A 24 28.28 0.36 -43.35
CA CYS A 24 28.09 1.68 -42.72
C CYS A 24 28.03 2.86 -43.70
N ARG A 25 28.84 2.84 -44.76
CA ARG A 25 28.75 3.86 -45.82
C ARG A 25 27.48 3.74 -46.66
N LYS A 26 26.94 2.52 -46.77
CA LYS A 26 25.65 2.31 -47.45
C LYS A 26 24.49 2.81 -46.60
N ASP A 27 24.59 2.75 -45.29
CA ASP A 27 23.61 3.32 -44.36
C ASP A 27 23.53 4.85 -44.53
N VAL A 28 24.68 5.52 -44.57
CA VAL A 28 24.78 6.95 -44.89
C VAL A 28 24.14 7.27 -46.25
N ALA A 29 24.44 6.49 -47.28
CA ALA A 29 23.87 6.69 -48.62
C ALA A 29 22.34 6.44 -48.68
N GLN A 30 21.82 5.46 -47.94
CA GLN A 30 20.38 5.18 -47.87
C GLN A 30 19.62 6.34 -47.21
N ILE A 31 20.14 6.89 -46.11
CA ILE A 31 19.53 8.03 -45.43
C ILE A 31 19.60 9.29 -46.29
N GLU A 32 20.75 9.58 -46.91
CA GLU A 32 20.88 10.69 -47.87
C GLU A 32 19.88 10.56 -49.04
N GLY A 33 19.72 9.35 -49.60
CA GLY A 33 18.76 9.06 -50.64
C GLY A 33 17.32 9.33 -50.21
N PHE A 34 16.93 8.89 -49.01
CA PHE A 34 15.61 9.17 -48.44
C PHE A 34 15.37 10.67 -48.25
N ILE A 35 16.33 11.39 -47.64
CA ILE A 35 16.23 12.84 -47.38
C ILE A 35 16.02 13.58 -48.71
N ASN A 36 16.85 13.31 -49.72
CA ASN A 36 16.76 13.97 -51.01
C ASN A 36 15.45 13.69 -51.75
N LYS A 37 14.89 12.49 -51.58
CA LYS A 37 13.70 12.03 -52.30
C LYS A 37 12.38 12.48 -51.66
N TYR A 38 12.30 12.50 -50.32
CA TYR A 38 11.03 12.71 -49.59
C TYR A 38 11.01 13.95 -48.70
N VAL A 39 12.17 14.47 -48.28
CA VAL A 39 12.25 15.62 -47.36
C VAL A 39 12.65 16.90 -48.09
N GLY A 40 13.57 16.80 -49.06
CA GLY A 40 14.16 17.93 -49.80
C GLY A 40 13.19 18.80 -50.61
N THR A 41 11.93 18.38 -50.76
CA THR A 41 10.88 19.17 -51.42
C THR A 41 10.06 20.05 -50.47
N GLY A 42 10.16 19.84 -49.15
CA GLY A 42 9.34 20.52 -48.14
C GLY A 42 10.11 21.27 -47.04
N MET A 43 11.43 21.07 -46.95
CA MET A 43 12.30 21.67 -45.92
C MET A 43 13.63 22.16 -46.53
N ASN A 44 14.28 23.11 -45.87
CA ASN A 44 15.65 23.50 -46.21
C ASN A 44 16.64 22.47 -45.63
N VAL A 45 17.26 21.65 -46.47
CA VAL A 45 18.14 20.55 -46.02
C VAL A 45 19.60 20.98 -46.00
N HIS A 46 20.23 20.85 -44.82
CA HIS A 46 21.66 21.06 -44.59
C HIS A 46 22.31 19.74 -44.17
N LEU A 47 22.85 19.01 -45.15
CA LEU A 47 23.45 17.69 -44.95
C LEU A 47 24.97 17.76 -44.81
N LYS A 48 25.52 17.16 -43.76
CA LYS A 48 26.96 16.93 -43.58
C LYS A 48 27.23 15.44 -43.37
N LYS A 49 28.22 14.91 -44.10
CA LYS A 49 28.63 13.50 -44.01
C LYS A 49 30.07 13.41 -43.51
N LEU A 50 30.34 12.47 -42.61
CA LEU A 50 31.69 12.10 -42.19
C LEU A 50 31.86 10.59 -42.39
N GLU A 51 32.67 10.20 -43.36
CA GLU A 51 32.92 8.79 -43.69
C GLU A 51 34.37 8.41 -43.40
N ASP A 52 34.57 7.20 -42.86
CA ASP A 52 35.89 6.60 -42.61
C ASP A 52 36.87 7.58 -41.93
N GLN A 53 37.98 7.94 -42.57
CA GLN A 53 39.04 8.79 -42.02
C GLN A 53 38.56 10.19 -41.59
N GLN A 54 37.40 10.63 -42.09
CA GLN A 54 36.82 11.92 -41.72
C GLN A 54 36.06 11.85 -40.39
N ALA A 55 35.60 10.67 -39.98
CA ALA A 55 34.79 10.44 -38.80
C ALA A 55 35.62 10.30 -37.52
N THR A 56 36.56 11.22 -37.30
CA THR A 56 37.34 11.29 -36.06
C THR A 56 36.51 11.89 -34.93
N TYR A 57 36.85 11.58 -33.67
CA TYR A 57 36.19 12.19 -32.50
C TYR A 57 36.15 13.72 -32.59
N GLY A 58 37.28 14.34 -32.98
CA GLY A 58 37.39 15.79 -33.14
C GLY A 58 36.42 16.33 -34.20
N HIS A 59 36.39 15.72 -35.39
CA HIS A 59 35.52 16.17 -36.47
C HIS A 59 34.03 15.98 -36.17
N ILE A 60 33.66 14.88 -35.49
CA ILE A 60 32.26 14.66 -35.07
C ILE A 60 31.85 15.76 -34.08
N LYS A 61 32.66 16.02 -33.04
CA LYS A 61 32.40 17.09 -32.06
C LYS A 61 32.30 18.47 -32.72
N THR A 62 33.21 18.80 -33.63
CA THR A 62 33.16 20.04 -34.41
C THR A 62 31.90 20.10 -35.28
N ALA A 63 31.48 18.99 -35.89
CA ALA A 63 30.25 18.95 -36.66
C ALA A 63 28.99 19.13 -35.79
N PHE A 64 28.96 18.64 -34.55
CA PHE A 64 27.90 18.98 -33.61
C PHE A 64 27.82 20.49 -33.38
N ARG A 65 28.93 21.13 -33.01
CA ARG A 65 28.94 22.55 -32.63
C ARG A 65 28.76 23.52 -33.80
N ASP A 66 29.41 23.23 -34.93
CA ASP A 66 29.50 24.17 -36.05
C ASP A 66 28.48 23.89 -37.15
N HIS A 67 28.00 22.65 -37.30
CA HIS A 67 26.98 22.29 -38.30
C HIS A 67 25.61 22.13 -37.66
N LEU A 68 25.43 21.20 -36.73
CA LEU A 68 24.13 21.00 -36.06
C LEU A 68 23.76 22.22 -35.20
N GLY A 69 24.75 22.89 -34.60
CA GLY A 69 24.55 24.10 -33.81
C GLY A 69 24.14 25.35 -34.62
N GLN A 70 23.89 25.24 -35.93
CA GLN A 70 23.26 26.29 -36.72
C GLN A 70 21.73 26.24 -36.65
N ALA A 71 21.14 25.15 -36.16
CA ALA A 71 19.70 25.01 -36.00
C ALA A 71 19.15 26.03 -35.00
N GLY A 72 18.08 26.73 -35.39
CA GLY A 72 17.35 27.67 -34.53
C GLY A 72 16.04 27.08 -33.99
N PRO A 73 15.25 27.87 -33.23
CA PRO A 73 13.93 27.48 -32.77
C PRO A 73 13.05 26.92 -33.89
N GLY A 74 12.43 25.75 -33.67
CA GLY A 74 11.57 25.06 -34.65
C GLY A 74 12.28 24.33 -35.80
N ASP A 75 13.62 24.39 -35.88
CA ASP A 75 14.42 23.59 -36.82
C ASP A 75 14.63 22.15 -36.31
N ILE A 76 15.07 21.28 -37.20
CA ILE A 76 15.18 19.84 -36.97
C ILE A 76 16.64 19.43 -37.05
N ILE A 77 17.06 18.59 -36.11
CA ILE A 77 18.40 18.02 -36.03
C ILE A 77 18.29 16.50 -36.18
N TRP A 78 19.02 15.93 -37.14
CA TRP A 78 19.15 14.48 -37.26
C TRP A 78 20.62 14.06 -37.21
N PHE A 79 21.01 13.39 -36.13
CA PHE A 79 22.30 12.72 -36.03
C PHE A 79 22.15 11.22 -36.32
N HIS A 80 22.93 10.71 -37.27
CA HIS A 80 23.03 9.28 -37.55
C HIS A 80 24.47 8.81 -37.41
N PHE A 81 24.67 7.72 -36.68
CA PHE A 81 25.95 7.05 -36.56
C PHE A 81 25.84 5.58 -36.95
N SER A 82 26.73 5.13 -37.82
CA SER A 82 26.85 3.74 -38.24
C SER A 82 28.30 3.28 -38.15
N GLY A 83 28.58 2.32 -37.28
CA GLY A 83 29.95 1.88 -36.98
C GLY A 83 30.02 0.89 -35.82
N HIS A 84 31.22 0.64 -35.31
CA HIS A 84 31.40 -0.13 -34.08
C HIS A 84 30.97 0.68 -32.85
N GLY A 85 30.38 0.01 -31.86
CA GLY A 85 30.30 0.52 -30.50
C GLY A 85 31.05 -0.38 -29.51
N SER A 86 31.32 0.14 -28.32
CA SER A 86 31.93 -0.63 -27.22
C SER A 86 31.37 -0.22 -25.87
N GLU A 87 31.83 -0.93 -24.83
CA GLU A 87 31.68 -0.53 -23.43
C GLU A 87 33.06 -0.37 -22.80
N GLU A 88 33.27 0.70 -22.04
CA GLU A 88 34.47 0.90 -21.22
C GLU A 88 34.09 1.27 -19.78
N PRO A 89 34.91 0.99 -18.77
CA PRO A 89 34.66 1.45 -17.41
C PRO A 89 34.52 2.98 -17.34
N THR A 90 33.45 3.46 -16.71
CA THR A 90 33.18 4.89 -16.52
C THR A 90 34.15 5.52 -15.52
N ALA A 91 34.20 6.86 -15.46
CA ALA A 91 34.99 7.56 -14.44
C ALA A 91 34.48 7.25 -13.03
N LYS A 92 35.38 7.25 -12.03
CA LYS A 92 35.06 6.83 -10.66
C LYS A 92 33.91 7.64 -10.06
N GLU A 93 33.85 8.91 -10.41
CA GLU A 93 32.87 9.87 -9.94
C GLU A 93 31.46 9.60 -10.49
N PHE A 94 31.32 8.84 -11.58
CA PHE A 94 30.04 8.41 -12.12
C PHE A 94 29.53 7.08 -11.56
N LEU A 95 30.29 6.37 -10.72
CA LEU A 95 29.91 5.03 -10.23
C LEU A 95 28.58 5.01 -9.45
N ASP A 96 28.23 6.11 -8.78
CA ASP A 96 26.94 6.23 -8.09
C ASP A 96 25.76 6.53 -9.03
N LEU A 97 26.05 7.03 -10.24
CA LEU A 97 25.07 7.36 -11.28
C LEU A 97 24.96 6.25 -12.34
N GLU A 98 25.96 5.37 -12.44
CA GLU A 98 26.06 4.27 -13.41
C GLU A 98 26.17 2.91 -12.72
N PRO A 99 25.05 2.22 -12.44
CA PRO A 99 25.05 0.96 -11.70
C PRO A 99 25.81 -0.20 -12.35
N ASN A 100 26.05 -0.14 -13.67
CA ASN A 100 26.88 -1.12 -14.38
C ASN A 100 28.37 -0.74 -14.41
N GLY A 101 28.72 0.47 -13.94
CA GLY A 101 30.07 1.02 -13.90
C GLY A 101 30.71 1.26 -15.26
N LYS A 102 29.93 1.43 -16.34
CA LYS A 102 30.46 1.49 -17.72
C LYS A 102 29.81 2.58 -18.56
N ASP A 103 30.60 3.17 -19.45
CA ASP A 103 30.14 4.04 -20.53
C ASP A 103 29.83 3.24 -21.79
N GLN A 104 28.85 3.74 -22.55
CA GLN A 104 28.54 3.25 -23.89
C GLN A 104 29.22 4.15 -24.92
N ASN A 105 30.04 3.56 -25.79
CA ASN A 105 30.92 4.32 -26.67
C ASN A 105 30.59 4.09 -28.14
N LEU A 106 30.58 5.17 -28.93
CA LEU A 106 30.62 5.15 -30.38
C LEU A 106 32.10 5.17 -30.81
N ILE A 107 32.57 4.14 -31.51
CA ILE A 107 33.98 4.04 -31.92
C ILE A 107 34.20 4.87 -33.17
N CYS A 108 34.98 5.94 -33.01
CA CYS A 108 35.36 6.85 -34.08
C CYS A 108 36.52 6.28 -34.90
N TYR A 109 36.84 6.93 -36.02
CA TYR A 109 38.08 6.64 -36.72
C TYR A 109 39.26 7.18 -35.91
N PRO A 110 40.32 6.38 -35.66
CA PRO A 110 41.41 6.78 -34.80
C PRO A 110 42.19 7.96 -35.39
N ASP A 111 42.48 8.95 -34.54
CA ASP A 111 43.29 10.11 -34.89
C ASP A 111 44.52 10.14 -33.99
N PRO A 112 45.74 9.85 -34.52
CA PRO A 112 46.96 9.87 -33.73
C PRO A 112 47.27 11.22 -33.07
N SER A 113 46.66 12.30 -33.55
CA SER A 113 46.76 13.65 -32.99
C SER A 113 45.54 14.06 -32.14
N GLY A 114 44.53 13.20 -32.05
CA GLY A 114 43.27 13.43 -31.37
C GLY A 114 43.28 13.02 -29.90
N PRO A 115 42.34 13.55 -29.09
CA PRO A 115 42.29 13.29 -27.65
C PRO A 115 41.62 11.95 -27.28
N SER A 116 40.91 11.32 -28.22
CA SER A 116 40.17 10.05 -28.02
C SER A 116 39.82 9.44 -29.37
N ASP A 117 39.68 8.11 -29.40
CA ASP A 117 39.20 7.35 -30.57
C ASP A 117 37.73 6.92 -30.44
N TYR A 118 37.01 7.44 -29.43
CA TYR A 118 35.60 7.13 -29.19
C TYR A 118 34.85 8.29 -28.53
N LEU A 119 33.54 8.36 -28.77
CA LEU A 119 32.61 9.30 -28.17
C LEU A 119 31.72 8.57 -27.15
N ALA A 120 31.80 8.94 -25.87
CA ALA A 120 30.98 8.33 -24.83
C ALA A 120 29.55 8.89 -24.81
N ASP A 121 28.59 8.10 -24.34
CA ASP A 121 27.18 8.48 -24.21
C ASP A 121 26.97 9.77 -23.38
N LYS A 122 27.77 9.96 -22.34
CA LYS A 122 27.80 11.20 -21.53
C LYS A 122 28.29 12.40 -22.32
N GLU A 123 29.26 12.23 -23.21
CA GLU A 123 29.70 13.32 -24.09
C GLU A 123 28.63 13.64 -25.13
N LEU A 124 27.97 12.62 -25.68
CA LEU A 124 26.84 12.81 -26.58
C LEU A 124 25.70 13.57 -25.88
N ALA A 125 25.40 13.25 -24.61
CA ALA A 125 24.41 13.98 -23.81
C ALA A 125 24.76 15.47 -23.67
N VAL A 126 26.03 15.81 -23.41
CA VAL A 126 26.50 17.20 -23.36
C VAL A 126 26.33 17.89 -24.71
N LEU A 127 26.72 17.23 -25.82
CA LEU A 127 26.61 17.82 -27.15
C LEU A 127 25.15 18.07 -27.55
N LEU A 128 24.23 17.17 -27.23
CA LEU A 128 22.79 17.35 -27.49
C LEU A 128 22.21 18.48 -26.63
N TYR A 129 22.65 18.58 -25.37
CA TYR A 129 22.27 19.68 -24.49
C TYR A 129 22.76 21.03 -25.00
N GLU A 130 24.00 21.13 -25.46
CA GLU A 130 24.55 22.35 -26.10
C GLU A 130 23.67 22.81 -27.28
N LEU A 131 23.20 21.87 -28.12
CA LEU A 131 22.32 22.15 -29.25
C LEU A 131 20.97 22.73 -28.81
N GLN A 132 20.33 22.11 -27.82
CA GLN A 132 19.05 22.59 -27.30
C GLN A 132 19.17 23.97 -26.65
N GLN A 133 20.22 24.20 -25.86
CA GLN A 133 20.45 25.49 -25.20
C GLN A 133 20.68 26.63 -26.19
N LYS A 134 21.40 26.35 -27.29
CA LYS A 134 21.71 27.34 -28.32
C LYS A 134 20.46 27.76 -29.12
N ALA A 135 19.47 26.87 -29.22
CA ALA A 135 18.21 27.11 -29.91
C ALA A 135 17.07 27.58 -28.98
N ALA A 136 17.38 28.07 -27.78
CA ALA A 136 16.36 28.49 -26.81
C ALA A 136 15.42 29.59 -27.37
N GLY A 137 14.12 29.27 -27.45
CA GLY A 137 13.02 30.12 -27.92
C GLY A 137 11.67 29.45 -27.62
N ASN A 138 10.54 30.05 -28.03
CA ASN A 138 9.19 29.51 -27.75
C ASN A 138 8.92 28.14 -28.41
N GLU A 139 9.70 27.75 -29.42
CA GLU A 139 9.64 26.43 -30.07
C GLU A 139 11.03 25.77 -30.02
N PRO A 140 11.26 24.73 -29.20
CA PRO A 140 12.57 24.07 -29.12
C PRO A 140 12.92 23.34 -30.43
N VAL A 141 14.21 23.05 -30.64
CA VAL A 141 14.66 22.21 -31.76
C VAL A 141 14.15 20.78 -31.63
N HIS A 142 13.81 20.17 -32.77
CA HIS A 142 13.37 18.79 -32.85
C HIS A 142 14.57 17.86 -33.10
N ILE A 143 15.00 17.08 -32.10
CA ILE A 143 16.25 16.30 -32.18
C ILE A 143 15.96 14.80 -32.33
N VAL A 144 16.55 14.20 -33.37
CA VAL A 144 16.50 12.75 -33.66
C VAL A 144 17.93 12.20 -33.71
N VAL A 145 18.18 11.14 -32.94
CA VAL A 145 19.45 10.41 -32.90
C VAL A 145 19.19 8.99 -33.36
N SER A 146 20.01 8.46 -34.28
CA SER A 146 19.91 7.07 -34.75
C SER A 146 21.29 6.42 -34.76
N LEU A 147 21.42 5.29 -34.08
CA LEU A 147 22.68 4.61 -33.76
C LEU A 147 22.63 3.17 -34.27
N ASP A 148 23.34 2.90 -35.36
CA ASP A 148 23.50 1.57 -35.95
C ASP A 148 24.82 0.92 -35.53
N CYS A 149 24.92 0.63 -34.22
CA CYS A 149 26.09 0.05 -33.56
C CYS A 149 25.71 -0.87 -32.38
N CYS A 150 26.66 -1.70 -31.91
CA CYS A 150 26.50 -2.54 -30.72
C CYS A 150 27.20 -1.93 -29.50
N HIS A 151 26.58 -2.00 -28.34
CA HIS A 151 27.06 -1.39 -27.09
C HIS A 151 27.39 -2.44 -26.02
N SER A 152 28.05 -3.56 -26.37
CA SER A 152 28.11 -4.72 -25.48
C SER A 152 29.51 -5.29 -25.23
N GLY A 153 29.87 -5.43 -23.94
CA GLY A 153 31.15 -5.95 -23.46
C GLY A 153 31.15 -7.37 -22.85
N SER A 154 30.09 -8.17 -22.94
CA SER A 154 30.08 -9.54 -22.35
C SER A 154 30.41 -10.65 -23.36
N GLY A 155 31.49 -11.39 -23.11
CA GLY A 155 32.01 -12.48 -23.96
C GLY A 155 31.20 -13.79 -23.98
N THR A 156 29.95 -13.81 -23.53
CA THR A 156 29.14 -15.04 -23.33
C THR A 156 27.96 -15.20 -24.29
N ARG A 157 27.85 -14.38 -25.34
CA ARG A 157 26.68 -14.39 -26.24
C ARG A 157 26.86 -15.34 -27.42
N SER A 158 25.84 -16.16 -27.68
CA SER A 158 25.73 -17.00 -28.88
C SER A 158 25.89 -16.14 -30.14
N ALA A 159 27.02 -16.29 -30.82
CA ALA A 159 27.29 -15.65 -32.10
C ALA A 159 26.67 -16.51 -33.21
N VAL A 160 25.71 -15.96 -33.96
CA VAL A 160 25.46 -16.45 -35.32
C VAL A 160 26.36 -15.64 -36.24
N THR A 161 27.65 -16.00 -36.29
CA THR A 161 28.55 -15.55 -37.34
C THR A 161 28.37 -16.47 -38.54
N THR A 162 27.47 -16.12 -39.45
CA THR A 162 27.51 -16.62 -40.83
C THR A 162 28.54 -15.78 -41.61
N PRO A 163 29.15 -16.31 -42.68
CA PRO A 163 30.20 -15.61 -43.44
C PRO A 163 29.84 -14.20 -43.93
N ASP A 164 28.54 -13.93 -44.10
CA ASP A 164 28.02 -12.68 -44.67
C ASP A 164 27.53 -11.64 -43.64
N ILE A 165 27.66 -11.91 -42.32
CA ILE A 165 27.17 -11.03 -41.26
C ILE A 165 28.30 -10.72 -40.29
N ILE A 166 28.73 -9.45 -40.23
CA ILE A 166 29.75 -8.96 -39.30
C ILE A 166 29.04 -8.22 -38.17
N THR A 167 29.48 -8.38 -36.91
CA THR A 167 28.85 -7.68 -35.79
C THR A 167 29.48 -6.31 -35.57
N ARG A 168 28.64 -5.30 -35.36
CA ARG A 168 29.07 -3.90 -35.17
C ARG A 168 29.53 -3.60 -33.74
N ASN A 169 30.40 -4.44 -33.18
CA ASN A 169 30.95 -4.30 -31.83
C ASN A 169 32.49 -4.27 -31.83
N ALA A 170 33.07 -3.41 -31.01
CA ALA A 170 34.48 -3.42 -30.66
C ALA A 170 34.68 -4.10 -29.29
N PRO A 171 35.78 -4.84 -29.08
CA PRO A 171 36.10 -5.40 -27.77
C PRO A 171 36.40 -4.28 -26.77
N SER A 172 36.00 -4.49 -25.52
CA SER A 172 36.36 -3.58 -24.42
C SER A 172 37.87 -3.64 -24.17
N GLN A 173 38.49 -2.48 -24.01
CA GLN A 173 39.88 -2.30 -23.62
C GLN A 173 40.03 -2.32 -22.08
N ASN A 174 38.92 -2.28 -21.34
CA ASN A 174 38.85 -2.17 -19.88
C ASN A 174 39.63 -0.96 -19.34
N LEU A 175 39.66 0.14 -20.09
CA LEU A 175 40.37 1.34 -19.70
C LEU A 175 39.40 2.31 -19.00
N GLN A 176 39.63 2.53 -17.70
CA GLN A 176 38.85 3.50 -16.95
C GLN A 176 39.16 4.92 -17.42
N ARG A 177 38.12 5.66 -17.80
CA ARG A 177 38.22 7.03 -18.30
C ARG A 177 38.35 8.04 -17.16
N ASN A 178 39.12 9.11 -17.36
CA ASN A 178 39.23 10.22 -16.39
C ASN A 178 38.12 11.26 -16.60
N LEU A 179 37.63 11.89 -15.53
CA LEU A 179 36.51 12.84 -15.58
C LEU A 179 36.76 14.08 -16.45
N ASP A 180 38.00 14.55 -16.53
CA ASP A 180 38.43 15.70 -17.35
C ASP A 180 38.41 15.42 -18.86
N SER A 181 38.41 14.14 -19.25
CA SER A 181 38.43 13.73 -20.66
C SER A 181 37.06 13.78 -21.36
N TYR A 182 35.96 14.01 -20.62
CA TYR A 182 34.62 14.07 -21.20
C TYR A 182 34.29 15.47 -21.69
N ALA A 183 33.98 15.61 -22.99
CA ALA A 183 33.44 16.82 -23.61
C ALA A 183 34.18 18.11 -23.19
N ASP A 184 35.52 18.13 -23.37
CA ASP A 184 36.38 19.28 -23.00
C ASP A 184 36.34 19.64 -21.50
N GLY A 185 36.25 18.61 -20.66
CA GLY A 185 36.23 18.73 -19.19
C GLY A 185 34.92 19.30 -18.66
N TYR A 186 33.80 19.13 -19.37
CA TYR A 186 32.49 19.66 -18.96
C TYR A 186 32.12 19.25 -17.53
N TYR A 187 32.24 17.96 -17.23
CA TYR A 187 31.89 17.41 -15.91
C TYR A 187 32.90 17.79 -14.82
N ALA A 188 34.19 17.85 -15.15
CA ALA A 188 35.22 18.29 -14.21
C ALA A 188 35.07 19.76 -13.77
N LYS A 189 34.31 20.57 -14.52
CA LYS A 189 34.02 21.98 -14.20
C LYS A 189 32.79 22.16 -13.30
N GLN A 190 31.99 21.12 -13.05
CA GLN A 190 30.81 21.21 -12.19
C GLN A 190 31.22 21.36 -10.71
N LYS A 191 30.46 22.16 -9.95
CA LYS A 191 30.62 22.30 -8.50
C LYS A 191 29.44 21.61 -7.80
N GLY A 192 29.68 20.48 -7.14
CA GLY A 192 28.64 19.69 -6.46
C GLY A 192 28.53 18.26 -6.99
N PRO A 193 27.45 17.52 -6.67
CA PRO A 193 27.22 16.19 -7.22
C PRO A 193 27.13 16.28 -8.75
N LEU A 194 27.77 15.34 -9.45
CA LEU A 194 27.78 15.32 -10.91
C LEU A 194 26.34 15.18 -11.44
N GLN A 195 25.99 16.02 -12.41
CA GLN A 195 24.72 15.95 -13.12
C GLN A 195 24.96 15.76 -14.61
N ILE A 196 24.30 14.73 -15.17
CA ILE A 196 24.28 14.50 -16.62
C ILE A 196 23.19 15.41 -17.21
N PRO A 197 23.53 16.34 -18.11
CA PRO A 197 22.55 17.27 -18.66
C PRO A 197 21.54 16.54 -19.54
N LEU A 198 20.30 17.04 -19.55
CA LEU A 198 19.17 16.43 -20.25
C LEU A 198 18.77 17.28 -21.46
N ALA A 199 18.69 16.66 -22.64
CA ALA A 199 18.12 17.27 -23.84
C ALA A 199 16.86 16.50 -24.27
N SER A 200 15.81 17.19 -24.71
CA SER A 200 14.59 16.58 -25.24
C SER A 200 14.86 16.03 -26.65
N HIS A 201 14.95 14.70 -26.78
CA HIS A 201 15.29 14.05 -28.05
C HIS A 201 14.80 12.61 -28.13
N LEU A 202 14.73 12.08 -29.35
CA LEU A 202 14.50 10.67 -29.64
C LEU A 202 15.83 9.97 -29.94
N VAL A 203 16.04 8.77 -29.39
CA VAL A 203 17.15 7.87 -29.73
C VAL A 203 16.63 6.58 -30.34
N LEU A 204 17.14 6.22 -31.51
CA LEU A 204 16.86 4.97 -32.22
C LEU A 204 18.13 4.13 -32.22
N SER A 205 18.14 2.97 -31.55
CA SER A 205 19.31 2.10 -31.46
C SER A 205 19.07 0.78 -32.20
N ALA A 206 20.12 0.25 -32.82
CA ALA A 206 20.01 -0.92 -33.68
C ALA A 206 19.63 -2.23 -33.01
N CYS A 207 20.00 -2.45 -31.75
CA CYS A 207 19.74 -3.70 -31.04
C CYS A 207 19.62 -3.52 -29.53
N GLU A 208 19.06 -4.53 -28.86
CA GLU A 208 19.03 -4.62 -27.40
C GLU A 208 20.43 -4.75 -26.79
N SER A 209 20.55 -4.45 -25.49
CA SER A 209 21.84 -4.52 -24.78
C SER A 209 22.41 -5.92 -24.77
N VAL A 210 21.58 -6.97 -24.88
CA VAL A 210 21.95 -8.40 -24.93
C VAL A 210 22.10 -8.98 -26.35
N GLU A 211 21.72 -8.21 -27.38
CA GLU A 211 21.77 -8.62 -28.79
C GLU A 211 23.00 -8.04 -29.50
N ARG A 212 23.13 -8.28 -30.82
CA ARG A 212 24.18 -7.70 -31.67
C ARG A 212 23.57 -7.13 -32.95
N ALA A 213 23.97 -5.91 -33.31
CA ALA A 213 23.69 -5.27 -34.59
C ALA A 213 24.54 -5.90 -35.71
N GLY A 214 23.86 -6.40 -36.74
CA GLY A 214 24.48 -7.02 -37.91
C GLY A 214 24.79 -6.02 -39.02
N ASP A 215 26.03 -6.06 -39.49
CA ASP A 215 26.52 -5.40 -40.70
C ASP A 215 26.38 -6.36 -41.89
N LEU A 216 25.63 -5.93 -42.91
CA LEU A 216 25.40 -6.70 -44.12
C LEU A 216 25.97 -5.96 -45.35
N PRO A 217 26.23 -6.66 -46.47
CA PRO A 217 26.70 -6.03 -47.70
C PRO A 217 25.77 -4.92 -48.22
N GLN A 218 24.47 -4.94 -47.92
CA GLN A 218 23.50 -3.94 -48.34
C GLN A 218 23.35 -2.74 -47.38
N GLY A 219 23.94 -2.80 -46.18
CA GLY A 219 23.70 -1.86 -45.09
C GLY A 219 23.52 -2.57 -43.75
N GLY A 220 23.48 -1.83 -42.66
CA GLY A 220 23.11 -2.35 -41.35
C GLY A 220 21.66 -2.83 -41.36
N ALA A 221 21.38 -3.95 -40.68
CA ALA A 221 20.02 -4.49 -40.64
C ALA A 221 19.02 -3.45 -40.11
N PHE A 222 19.44 -2.65 -39.12
CA PHE A 222 18.64 -1.56 -38.56
C PHE A 222 18.38 -0.44 -39.56
N THR A 223 19.43 0.16 -40.14
CA THR A 223 19.25 1.30 -41.05
C THR A 223 18.44 0.91 -42.29
N THR A 224 18.69 -0.28 -42.87
CA THR A 224 17.88 -0.77 -43.98
C THR A 224 16.41 -0.98 -43.59
N GLY A 225 16.16 -1.50 -42.37
CA GLY A 225 14.80 -1.63 -41.85
C GLY A 225 14.10 -0.28 -41.63
N LEU A 226 14.83 0.70 -41.08
CA LEU A 226 14.34 2.06 -40.82
C LEU A 226 13.97 2.77 -42.12
N ILE A 227 14.86 2.75 -43.11
CA ILE A 227 14.61 3.39 -44.41
C ILE A 227 13.44 2.74 -45.14
N LYS A 228 13.30 1.41 -45.07
CA LYS A 228 12.15 0.72 -45.66
C LYS A 228 10.81 1.20 -45.08
N ALA A 229 10.72 1.36 -43.76
CA ALA A 229 9.54 1.89 -43.10
C ALA A 229 9.25 3.36 -43.50
N LEU A 230 10.30 4.18 -43.57
CA LEU A 230 10.19 5.57 -43.99
C LEU A 230 9.75 5.73 -45.45
N GLU A 231 10.28 4.91 -46.36
CA GLU A 231 9.90 4.97 -47.78
C GLU A 231 8.46 4.52 -48.03
N GLN A 232 7.99 3.50 -47.30
CA GLN A 232 6.60 3.01 -47.38
C GLN A 232 5.59 4.08 -46.97
N SER A 233 5.91 4.85 -45.93
CA SER A 233 5.09 5.97 -45.45
C SER A 233 5.36 7.29 -46.18
N LYS A 234 6.33 7.33 -47.10
CA LYS A 234 6.85 8.55 -47.74
C LYS A 234 7.25 9.63 -46.71
N GLY A 235 7.70 9.21 -45.53
CA GLY A 235 8.04 10.09 -44.40
C GLY A 235 6.84 10.65 -43.61
N ASN A 236 5.59 10.35 -43.98
CA ASN A 236 4.40 10.79 -43.25
C ASN A 236 3.94 9.74 -42.24
N ILE A 237 4.69 9.61 -41.14
CA ILE A 237 4.50 8.59 -40.11
C ILE A 237 4.83 9.16 -38.73
N SER A 238 4.17 8.68 -37.68
CA SER A 238 4.53 9.01 -36.30
C SER A 238 5.84 8.33 -35.90
N TYR A 239 6.58 8.84 -34.91
CA TYR A 239 7.77 8.14 -34.42
C TYR A 239 7.43 6.76 -33.82
N ASN A 240 6.26 6.64 -33.19
CA ASN A 240 5.75 5.37 -32.69
C ASN A 240 5.46 4.36 -33.82
N ASP A 241 4.76 4.74 -34.88
CA ASP A 241 4.47 3.82 -35.98
C ASP A 241 5.75 3.49 -36.77
N LEU A 242 6.65 4.47 -36.89
CA LEU A 242 7.96 4.28 -37.50
C LEU A 242 8.76 3.20 -36.77
N TYR A 243 8.71 3.21 -35.44
CA TYR A 243 9.33 2.17 -34.63
C TYR A 243 8.78 0.79 -34.95
N LEU A 244 7.45 0.62 -34.91
CA LEU A 244 6.79 -0.67 -35.14
C LEU A 244 7.16 -1.25 -36.51
N GLN A 245 7.11 -0.41 -37.54
CA GLN A 245 7.46 -0.81 -38.91
C GLN A 245 8.95 -1.09 -39.08
N THR A 246 9.81 -0.32 -38.41
CA THR A 246 11.26 -0.53 -38.39
C THR A 246 11.58 -1.86 -37.74
N ARG A 247 11.07 -2.13 -36.52
CA ARG A 247 11.28 -3.38 -35.79
C ARG A 247 10.81 -4.60 -36.61
N ALA A 248 9.62 -4.54 -37.20
CA ALA A 248 9.10 -5.60 -38.06
C ALA A 248 10.00 -5.84 -39.30
N SER A 249 10.52 -4.76 -39.90
CA SER A 249 11.44 -4.85 -41.03
C SER A 249 12.80 -5.44 -40.64
N VAL A 250 13.35 -5.03 -39.50
CA VAL A 250 14.63 -5.53 -38.98
C VAL A 250 14.52 -7.01 -38.64
N ARG A 251 13.46 -7.45 -37.95
CA ARG A 251 13.27 -8.88 -37.62
C ARG A 251 13.07 -9.77 -38.85
N LYS A 252 12.58 -9.23 -39.97
CA LYS A 252 12.55 -9.92 -41.27
C LYS A 252 13.94 -10.07 -41.88
N ILE A 253 14.85 -9.11 -41.64
CA ILE A 253 16.23 -9.13 -42.13
C ILE A 253 17.11 -10.01 -41.23
N LEU A 254 17.09 -9.77 -39.92
CA LEU A 254 17.87 -10.49 -38.92
C LEU A 254 17.01 -10.75 -37.68
N LYS A 255 16.53 -11.99 -37.54
CA LYS A 255 15.61 -12.40 -36.45
C LYS A 255 16.16 -12.18 -35.04
N THR A 256 17.48 -12.17 -34.88
CA THR A 256 18.19 -12.02 -33.61
C THR A 256 18.49 -10.56 -33.23
N GLN A 257 17.97 -9.61 -34.00
CA GLN A 257 18.18 -8.18 -33.78
C GLN A 257 16.84 -7.46 -33.61
N THR A 258 16.71 -6.73 -32.51
CA THR A 258 15.53 -5.98 -32.11
C THR A 258 15.91 -4.52 -31.86
N PRO A 259 15.50 -3.58 -32.72
CA PRO A 259 15.75 -2.16 -32.50
C PRO A 259 15.10 -1.63 -31.21
N LYS A 260 15.77 -0.69 -30.55
CA LYS A 260 15.25 0.09 -29.43
C LYS A 260 14.90 1.50 -29.89
N PHE A 261 13.79 2.03 -29.40
CA PHE A 261 13.46 3.45 -29.53
C PHE A 261 13.41 4.00 -28.10
N ALA A 262 13.79 5.24 -27.85
CA ALA A 262 13.76 5.82 -26.51
C ALA A 262 13.54 7.33 -26.60
N THR A 263 12.58 7.84 -25.83
CA THR A 263 12.35 9.28 -25.69
C THR A 263 13.02 9.78 -24.44
N ILE A 264 13.79 10.85 -24.60
CA ILE A 264 14.51 11.51 -23.52
C ILE A 264 13.91 12.90 -23.32
N GLY A 265 13.68 13.29 -22.06
CA GLY A 265 13.03 14.56 -21.73
C GLY A 265 11.55 14.60 -22.14
N THR A 266 11.10 15.72 -22.71
CA THR A 266 9.69 15.99 -23.06
C THR A 266 9.29 15.56 -24.47
N PHE A 267 10.09 14.69 -25.13
CA PHE A 267 9.88 14.34 -26.54
C PHE A 267 8.60 13.51 -26.72
N ASP A 268 7.69 13.94 -27.60
CA ASP A 268 6.44 13.24 -27.90
C ASP A 268 6.59 12.25 -29.08
N PRO A 269 6.49 10.93 -28.86
CA PRO A 269 6.62 9.92 -29.91
C PRO A 269 5.41 9.83 -30.86
N TYR A 270 4.29 10.50 -30.56
CA TYR A 270 3.11 10.57 -31.43
C TYR A 270 3.13 11.80 -32.36
N THR A 271 4.29 12.43 -32.45
CA THR A 271 4.56 13.46 -33.45
C THR A 271 5.08 12.85 -34.74
N ARG A 272 4.87 13.57 -35.84
CA ARG A 272 5.29 13.21 -37.18
C ARG A 272 6.80 13.23 -37.30
N PHE A 273 7.34 12.21 -37.98
CA PHE A 273 8.74 12.10 -38.33
C PHE A 273 9.26 13.39 -39.01
N LEU A 274 10.35 13.92 -38.47
CA LEU A 274 11.03 15.18 -38.82
C LEU A 274 10.20 16.47 -38.81
N ASP A 275 8.88 16.44 -38.61
CA ASP A 275 8.07 17.67 -38.58
C ASP A 275 7.64 18.04 -37.15
N GLY A 276 7.55 17.07 -36.23
CA GLY A 276 7.15 17.31 -34.85
C GLY A 276 5.68 17.72 -34.69
N SER A 277 4.93 17.80 -35.79
CA SER A 277 3.49 18.04 -35.77
C SER A 277 2.76 16.82 -35.22
N PRO A 278 1.67 16.96 -34.45
CA PRO A 278 0.89 15.82 -33.99
C PRO A 278 0.43 14.95 -35.16
N LEU A 279 0.77 13.67 -35.14
CA LEU A 279 0.32 12.69 -36.12
C LEU A 279 0.08 11.37 -35.40
N GLY A 280 -1.18 11.16 -35.01
CA GLY A 280 -1.60 10.04 -34.19
C GLY A 280 -2.71 10.46 -33.23
N SER A 281 -3.50 9.51 -32.74
CA SER A 281 -4.43 9.71 -31.62
C SER A 281 -3.82 9.02 -30.39
N PRO A 282 -4.06 9.50 -29.16
CA PRO A 282 -3.70 8.74 -27.97
C PRO A 282 -4.35 7.34 -28.04
N VAL A 283 -3.45 6.35 -28.01
CA VAL A 283 -3.59 4.92 -27.76
C VAL A 283 -4.56 4.14 -28.67
N THR A 284 -4.05 3.78 -29.85
CA THR A 284 -4.58 2.64 -30.62
C THR A 284 -3.62 1.45 -30.53
N TYR A 285 -4.13 0.27 -30.21
CA TYR A 285 -3.36 -0.98 -30.15
C TYR A 285 -3.55 -1.77 -31.43
N GLU A 286 -2.55 -2.54 -31.84
CA GLU A 286 -2.73 -3.40 -33.01
C GLU A 286 -3.81 -4.47 -32.77
N VAL A 287 -4.60 -4.76 -33.80
CA VAL A 287 -5.59 -5.83 -33.81
C VAL A 287 -5.20 -6.84 -34.88
N GLN A 288 -4.99 -8.08 -34.44
CA GLN A 288 -4.56 -9.19 -35.30
C GLN A 288 -5.58 -10.32 -35.27
N LYS A 289 -5.65 -11.06 -36.37
CA LYS A 289 -6.42 -12.30 -36.47
C LYS A 289 -5.51 -13.51 -36.38
N GLU A 290 -5.80 -14.42 -35.46
CA GLU A 290 -5.13 -15.71 -35.35
C GLU A 290 -6.19 -16.82 -35.33
N GLY A 291 -6.15 -17.70 -36.33
CA GLY A 291 -7.19 -18.71 -36.53
C GLY A 291 -8.57 -18.07 -36.71
N ASP A 292 -9.53 -18.48 -35.89
CA ASP A 292 -10.90 -17.95 -35.88
C ASP A 292 -11.13 -16.80 -34.88
N SER A 293 -10.09 -16.37 -34.15
CA SER A 293 -10.19 -15.36 -33.09
C SER A 293 -9.44 -14.07 -33.43
N TRP A 294 -9.92 -12.95 -32.87
CA TRP A 294 -9.30 -11.64 -32.97
C TRP A 294 -8.64 -11.26 -31.65
N TYR A 295 -7.50 -10.58 -31.73
CA TYR A 295 -6.71 -10.20 -30.57
C TYR A 295 -6.30 -8.73 -30.65
N LEU A 296 -6.62 -7.98 -29.61
CA LEU A 296 -6.07 -6.65 -29.34
C LEU A 296 -4.73 -6.82 -28.64
N GLN A 297 -3.67 -6.19 -29.13
CA GLN A 297 -2.33 -6.25 -28.55
C GLN A 297 -2.20 -5.33 -27.32
N CYS A 298 -3.12 -5.52 -26.38
CA CYS A 298 -3.22 -4.88 -25.08
C CYS A 298 -3.74 -5.91 -24.07
N GLY A 299 -3.13 -6.03 -22.91
CA GLY A 299 -3.38 -7.09 -21.92
C GLY A 299 -3.30 -6.57 -20.48
N ALA A 300 -3.33 -7.46 -19.50
CA ALA A 300 -3.28 -7.12 -18.07
C ALA A 300 -2.06 -6.27 -17.70
N VAL A 301 -0.89 -6.59 -18.27
CA VAL A 301 0.37 -5.86 -18.06
C VAL A 301 0.32 -4.42 -18.58
N HIS A 302 -0.63 -4.12 -19.49
CA HIS A 302 -0.88 -2.78 -20.03
C HIS A 302 -1.92 -2.01 -19.21
N GLY A 303 -2.38 -2.56 -18.09
CA GLY A 303 -3.39 -1.94 -17.21
C GLY A 303 -4.83 -2.33 -17.51
N LEU A 304 -5.07 -3.33 -18.37
CA LEU A 304 -6.43 -3.87 -18.54
C LEU A 304 -6.84 -4.69 -17.33
N ALA A 305 -8.04 -4.44 -16.81
CA ALA A 305 -8.62 -5.24 -15.75
C ALA A 305 -8.88 -6.67 -16.24
N THR A 306 -8.37 -7.69 -15.52
CA THR A 306 -8.57 -9.10 -15.85
C THR A 306 -10.00 -9.60 -15.61
N ASN A 307 -10.77 -8.89 -14.79
CA ASN A 307 -12.19 -9.14 -14.55
C ASN A 307 -12.94 -7.79 -14.42
N PRO A 308 -13.22 -7.12 -15.54
CA PRO A 308 -13.86 -5.82 -15.53
C PRO A 308 -15.35 -5.94 -15.13
N SER A 309 -15.86 -4.98 -14.36
CA SER A 309 -17.28 -4.93 -13.95
C SER A 309 -18.24 -4.69 -15.13
N SER A 310 -17.72 -4.21 -16.26
CA SER A 310 -18.43 -4.01 -17.53
C SER A 310 -17.56 -4.43 -18.72
N PRO A 311 -18.14 -4.84 -19.86
CA PRO A 311 -17.36 -5.18 -21.06
C PRO A 311 -16.52 -4.00 -21.55
N ILE A 312 -15.22 -4.25 -21.81
CA ILE A 312 -14.30 -3.25 -22.36
C ILE A 312 -14.58 -3.12 -23.85
N GLU A 313 -15.06 -1.95 -24.29
CA GLU A 313 -15.40 -1.68 -25.67
C GLU A 313 -14.18 -1.15 -26.44
N VAL A 314 -14.05 -1.59 -27.68
CA VAL A 314 -12.94 -1.25 -28.58
C VAL A 314 -13.49 -0.82 -29.93
N GLU A 315 -13.10 0.36 -30.41
CA GLU A 315 -13.33 0.81 -31.78
C GLU A 315 -12.20 0.36 -32.69
N LEU A 316 -12.52 -0.12 -33.88
CA LEU A 316 -11.58 -0.62 -34.86
C LEU A 316 -11.37 0.39 -35.98
N TYR A 317 -10.13 0.61 -36.39
CA TYR A 317 -9.72 1.57 -37.40
C TYR A 317 -8.81 0.91 -38.44
N THR A 318 -8.81 1.44 -39.68
CA THR A 318 -7.75 1.16 -40.65
C THR A 318 -6.43 1.82 -40.21
N PRO A 319 -5.27 1.29 -40.63
CA PRO A 319 -3.99 2.00 -40.45
C PRO A 319 -3.97 3.39 -41.07
N ALA A 320 -3.05 4.23 -40.62
CA ALA A 320 -2.71 5.49 -41.29
C ALA A 320 -2.31 5.22 -42.75
N PRO A 321 -2.62 6.14 -43.70
CA PRO A 321 -3.07 7.52 -43.47
C PRO A 321 -4.59 7.71 -43.39
N GLU A 322 -5.40 6.69 -43.68
CA GLU A 322 -6.86 6.85 -43.79
C GLU A 322 -7.59 6.86 -42.44
N SER A 323 -7.08 6.12 -41.44
CA SER A 323 -7.60 6.05 -40.06
C SER A 323 -9.13 5.99 -39.96
N LYS A 324 -9.78 5.21 -40.84
CA LYS A 324 -11.22 5.13 -40.96
C LYS A 324 -11.79 4.17 -39.92
N LEU A 325 -12.78 4.62 -39.15
CA LEU A 325 -13.53 3.77 -38.23
C LEU A 325 -14.24 2.66 -39.01
N LEU A 326 -13.93 1.41 -38.65
CA LEU A 326 -14.46 0.18 -39.22
C LEU A 326 -15.67 -0.34 -38.43
N GLY A 327 -15.64 -0.25 -37.10
CA GLY A 327 -16.72 -0.77 -36.25
C GLY A 327 -16.27 -0.97 -34.80
N ASN A 328 -17.04 -1.72 -34.01
CA ASN A 328 -16.80 -1.88 -32.56
C ASN A 328 -16.77 -3.37 -32.15
N GLY A 329 -15.97 -3.67 -31.13
CA GLY A 329 -15.91 -4.98 -30.48
C GLY A 329 -15.82 -4.85 -28.95
N THR A 330 -15.88 -5.97 -28.27
CA THR A 330 -15.73 -6.08 -26.81
C THR A 330 -14.61 -7.06 -26.47
N ILE A 331 -13.85 -6.78 -25.41
CA ILE A 331 -12.86 -7.73 -24.90
C ILE A 331 -13.58 -8.85 -24.13
N SER A 332 -13.35 -10.09 -24.57
CA SER A 332 -13.96 -11.32 -24.02
C SER A 332 -13.05 -12.03 -23.01
N SER A 333 -11.73 -11.91 -23.15
CA SER A 333 -10.74 -12.36 -22.17
C SER A 333 -9.49 -11.48 -22.23
N VAL A 334 -8.87 -11.26 -21.07
CA VAL A 334 -7.64 -10.46 -20.92
C VAL A 334 -6.50 -11.41 -20.58
N GLY A 335 -5.56 -11.60 -21.51
CA GLY A 335 -4.31 -12.30 -21.26
C GLY A 335 -3.25 -11.36 -20.68
N ALA A 336 -2.04 -11.87 -20.41
CA ALA A 336 -0.96 -11.06 -19.85
C ALA A 336 -0.64 -9.85 -20.74
N GLN A 337 -0.34 -10.07 -22.02
CA GLN A 337 0.12 -9.02 -22.97
C GLN A 337 -0.90 -8.64 -24.06
N ARG A 338 -1.90 -9.49 -24.32
CA ARG A 338 -2.93 -9.27 -25.35
C ARG A 338 -4.29 -9.77 -24.88
N SER A 339 -5.36 -9.28 -25.50
CA SER A 339 -6.74 -9.58 -25.10
C SER A 339 -7.57 -10.07 -26.27
N LYS A 340 -8.42 -11.06 -26.03
CA LYS A 340 -9.29 -11.65 -27.05
C LYS A 340 -10.49 -10.75 -27.31
N LEU A 341 -10.68 -10.36 -28.56
CA LEU A 341 -11.74 -9.47 -29.01
C LEU A 341 -12.91 -10.26 -29.59
N GLN A 342 -14.13 -9.92 -29.17
CA GLN A 342 -15.39 -10.37 -29.74
C GLN A 342 -16.05 -9.20 -30.47
N LEU A 343 -16.31 -9.35 -31.76
CA LEU A 343 -16.91 -8.30 -32.58
C LEU A 343 -18.44 -8.28 -32.38
N LYS A 344 -19.07 -7.10 -32.37
CA LYS A 344 -20.54 -7.00 -32.24
C LYS A 344 -21.25 -7.46 -33.54
N ASP A 345 -22.40 -8.13 -33.40
CA ASP A 345 -23.18 -8.69 -34.52
C ASP A 345 -23.69 -7.61 -35.50
N GLY A 346 -23.60 -7.89 -36.80
CA GLY A 346 -23.90 -6.98 -37.91
C GLY A 346 -22.71 -6.68 -38.81
N PHE A 347 -21.50 -7.06 -38.40
CA PHE A 347 -20.27 -6.87 -39.16
C PHE A 347 -20.00 -8.06 -40.10
N ASN A 348 -20.37 -7.96 -41.38
CA ASN A 348 -20.13 -9.03 -42.36
C ASN A 348 -18.69 -8.98 -42.92
N PHE A 349 -17.73 -9.36 -42.08
CA PHE A 349 -16.29 -9.39 -42.39
C PHE A 349 -15.97 -10.22 -43.64
N LYS A 350 -16.77 -11.25 -43.93
CA LYS A 350 -16.64 -12.13 -45.11
C LYS A 350 -16.97 -11.43 -46.43
N HIS A 351 -17.90 -10.48 -46.43
CA HIS A 351 -18.24 -9.70 -47.61
C HIS A 351 -17.20 -8.61 -47.88
N PHE A 352 -16.65 -8.00 -46.82
CA PHE A 352 -15.65 -6.92 -46.89
C PHE A 352 -14.25 -7.40 -47.31
N LEU A 353 -13.74 -8.51 -46.75
CA LEU A 353 -12.45 -9.11 -47.15
C LEU A 353 -12.41 -9.53 -48.63
N ARG A 354 -13.57 -9.84 -49.20
CA ARG A 354 -13.68 -10.30 -50.59
C ARG A 354 -13.62 -9.15 -51.61
N THR A 355 -13.87 -7.91 -51.17
CA THR A 355 -13.88 -6.72 -52.04
C THR A 355 -12.57 -5.93 -52.02
N VAL A 356 -11.66 -6.15 -51.07
CA VAL A 356 -10.44 -5.31 -50.90
C VAL A 356 -9.10 -6.03 -51.24
N LEU A 357 -9.08 -7.37 -51.37
CA LEU A 357 -7.95 -8.19 -51.91
C LEU A 357 -6.63 -8.20 -51.06
N PRO A 358 -5.72 -9.18 -51.29
CA PRO A 358 -5.15 -10.04 -50.26
C PRO A 358 -3.76 -9.58 -49.79
N GLY A 359 -3.64 -9.36 -48.48
CA GLY A 359 -2.37 -9.17 -47.79
C GLY A 359 -2.61 -9.32 -46.30
N GLU A 360 -1.62 -9.73 -45.53
CA GLU A 360 -1.72 -9.81 -44.06
C GLU A 360 -2.02 -8.39 -43.51
N GLU A 361 -3.24 -8.17 -43.02
CA GLU A 361 -3.75 -6.84 -42.64
C GLU A 361 -3.51 -6.54 -41.14
N ASN A 362 -2.75 -5.48 -40.84
CA ASN A 362 -2.66 -4.90 -39.50
C ASN A 362 -3.85 -3.94 -39.31
N TYR A 363 -4.63 -4.07 -38.24
CA TYR A 363 -5.70 -3.13 -37.88
C TYR A 363 -5.39 -2.40 -36.57
N LEU A 364 -6.09 -1.31 -36.28
CA LEU A 364 -5.90 -0.53 -35.05
C LEU A 364 -7.16 -0.59 -34.18
N GLY A 365 -7.00 -0.79 -32.88
CA GLY A 365 -8.07 -0.86 -31.90
C GLY A 365 -7.92 0.22 -30.83
N LYS A 366 -8.90 1.09 -30.70
CA LYS A 366 -8.97 2.13 -29.67
C LYS A 366 -9.90 1.70 -28.55
N ILE A 367 -9.42 1.62 -27.32
CA ILE A 367 -10.28 1.33 -26.16
C ILE A 367 -11.15 2.57 -25.88
N ILE A 368 -12.47 2.38 -25.87
CA ILE A 368 -13.46 3.46 -25.70
C ILE A 368 -14.20 3.42 -24.36
N SER A 369 -14.19 2.29 -23.65
CA SER A 369 -14.65 2.21 -22.26
C SER A 369 -13.55 1.60 -21.38
N TRP A 370 -13.02 2.41 -20.46
CA TRP A 370 -12.10 1.90 -19.43
C TRP A 370 -12.94 1.33 -18.27
N PRO A 371 -12.71 0.07 -17.86
CA PRO A 371 -13.51 -0.60 -16.82
C PRO A 371 -13.05 -0.27 -15.38
N VAL A 372 -12.06 0.61 -15.21
CA VAL A 372 -11.48 0.99 -13.91
C VAL A 372 -11.74 2.46 -13.69
N ASP A 373 -12.17 2.83 -12.48
CA ASP A 373 -12.31 4.24 -12.10
C ASP A 373 -11.01 5.00 -12.37
N PRO A 374 -11.09 6.24 -12.87
CA PRO A 374 -9.91 7.04 -13.13
C PRO A 374 -9.12 7.22 -11.84
N VAL A 375 -7.79 7.15 -11.94
CA VAL A 375 -6.95 7.53 -10.81
C VAL A 375 -7.10 9.03 -10.62
N LEU A 376 -7.76 9.42 -9.54
CA LEU A 376 -7.93 10.82 -9.19
C LEU A 376 -6.61 11.37 -8.64
N VAL A 377 -6.31 12.63 -8.97
CA VAL A 377 -5.16 13.37 -8.44
C VAL A 377 -5.67 14.70 -7.93
N GLN A 378 -5.47 14.94 -6.63
CA GLN A 378 -5.86 16.21 -6.02
C GLN A 378 -4.86 17.30 -6.41
N LEU A 379 -5.37 18.43 -6.92
CA LEU A 379 -4.57 19.62 -7.19
C LEU A 379 -4.74 20.64 -6.06
N THR A 380 -3.63 21.16 -5.54
CA THR A 380 -3.64 22.15 -4.45
C THR A 380 -2.60 23.25 -4.67
N GLY A 381 -2.84 24.46 -4.14
CA GLY A 381 -1.89 25.57 -4.22
C GLY A 381 -2.29 26.70 -5.18
N GLU A 382 -1.31 27.43 -5.68
CA GLU A 382 -1.56 28.71 -6.36
C GLU A 382 -2.19 28.55 -7.76
N PRO A 383 -3.19 29.39 -8.12
CA PRO A 383 -3.92 29.26 -9.38
C PRO A 383 -3.05 29.30 -10.64
N GLU A 384 -1.99 30.11 -10.66
CA GLU A 384 -1.12 30.26 -11.84
C GLU A 384 -0.28 29.00 -12.09
N GLY A 385 0.31 28.43 -11.03
CA GLY A 385 1.03 27.16 -11.11
C GLY A 385 0.10 25.99 -11.48
N LEU A 386 -1.10 25.96 -10.90
CA LEU A 386 -2.11 24.95 -11.26
C LEU A 386 -2.58 25.08 -12.72
N ALA A 387 -2.67 26.30 -13.26
CA ALA A 387 -2.99 26.50 -14.67
C ALA A 387 -1.92 25.90 -15.60
N ARG A 388 -0.63 26.02 -15.24
CA ARG A 388 0.49 25.41 -15.99
C ARG A 388 0.45 23.88 -15.91
N ILE A 389 0.16 23.31 -14.74
CA ILE A 389 -0.05 21.86 -14.55
C ILE A 389 -1.23 21.35 -15.40
N LYS A 390 -2.35 22.08 -15.40
CA LYS A 390 -3.53 21.74 -16.22
C LYS A 390 -3.23 21.85 -17.72
N ALA A 391 -2.49 22.89 -18.14
CA ALA A 391 -2.05 23.05 -19.53
C ALA A 391 -1.06 21.96 -19.97
N ALA A 392 -0.24 21.49 -19.03
CA ALA A 392 0.67 20.37 -19.24
C ALA A 392 -0.05 19.02 -19.12
N TRP A 393 -1.36 18.92 -18.83
CA TRP A 393 -1.99 17.63 -18.58
C TRP A 393 -2.22 16.83 -19.87
N ARG A 394 -1.42 15.78 -20.11
CA ARG A 394 -1.46 14.93 -21.32
C ARG A 394 -1.51 13.43 -21.04
N THR A 395 -1.86 13.02 -19.82
CA THR A 395 -1.81 11.61 -19.43
C THR A 395 -2.86 10.77 -20.15
N ASP A 396 -2.43 9.72 -20.84
CA ASP A 396 -3.26 8.73 -21.55
C ASP A 396 -3.67 7.53 -20.66
N LYS A 397 -3.19 7.49 -19.41
CA LYS A 397 -3.33 6.36 -18.49
C LYS A 397 -4.61 6.37 -17.65
N ASN A 398 -5.73 6.93 -18.10
CA ASN A 398 -6.97 7.06 -17.29
C ASN A 398 -6.72 7.73 -15.91
N ILE A 399 -5.99 8.84 -15.92
CA ILE A 399 -5.69 9.67 -14.75
C ILE A 399 -6.47 10.98 -14.91
N GLN A 400 -7.17 11.40 -13.86
CA GLN A 400 -7.95 12.63 -13.86
C GLN A 400 -7.55 13.51 -12.67
N TRP A 401 -7.47 14.81 -12.91
CA TRP A 401 -7.28 15.76 -11.82
C TRP A 401 -8.64 16.18 -11.24
N THR A 402 -8.63 16.57 -9.96
CA THR A 402 -9.80 17.14 -9.28
C THR A 402 -9.36 18.32 -8.41
N ASP A 403 -10.18 19.37 -8.43
CA ASP A 403 -10.04 20.52 -7.53
C ASP A 403 -10.76 20.30 -6.18
N ASN A 404 -11.57 19.24 -6.08
CA ASN A 404 -12.27 18.88 -4.83
C ASN A 404 -11.33 18.14 -3.88
N ALA A 405 -11.52 18.32 -2.58
CA ALA A 405 -10.87 17.48 -1.57
C ALA A 405 -11.46 16.06 -1.66
N VAL A 406 -10.71 15.14 -2.26
CA VAL A 406 -11.08 13.74 -2.40
C VAL A 406 -9.92 12.92 -1.88
N ASP A 407 -10.19 11.85 -1.13
CA ASP A 407 -9.18 10.88 -0.74
C ASP A 407 -8.75 10.07 -1.99
N SER A 408 -7.85 10.68 -2.75
CA SER A 408 -7.38 10.20 -4.05
C SER A 408 -6.09 9.40 -3.95
N GLY A 409 -5.44 9.45 -2.78
CA GLY A 409 -4.13 8.86 -2.56
C GLY A 409 -2.98 9.54 -3.31
N LEU A 410 -3.22 10.58 -4.13
CA LEU A 410 -2.19 11.31 -4.89
C LEU A 410 -2.48 12.81 -4.90
N THR A 411 -1.46 13.59 -4.56
CA THR A 411 -1.58 15.05 -4.51
C THR A 411 -0.47 15.72 -5.31
N ILE A 412 -0.83 16.64 -6.21
CA ILE A 412 0.11 17.62 -6.77
C ILE A 412 -0.16 18.97 -6.10
N SER A 413 0.89 19.58 -5.56
CA SER A 413 0.82 20.93 -5.01
C SER A 413 1.73 21.91 -5.76
N ALA A 414 1.23 23.13 -5.97
CA ALA A 414 1.95 24.24 -6.58
C ALA A 414 2.17 25.36 -5.56
N THR A 415 3.42 25.62 -5.19
CA THR A 415 3.82 26.79 -4.40
C THR A 415 4.48 27.84 -5.33
N PRO A 416 4.84 29.05 -4.85
CA PRO A 416 5.58 30.02 -5.66
C PRO A 416 6.93 29.48 -6.18
N GLU A 417 7.56 28.58 -5.43
CA GLU A 417 8.95 28.15 -5.65
C GLU A 417 9.04 26.77 -6.32
N GLN A 418 8.10 25.86 -6.08
CA GLN A 418 8.18 24.47 -6.56
C GLN A 418 6.83 23.81 -6.80
N TYR A 419 6.83 22.77 -7.62
CA TYR A 419 5.79 21.74 -7.63
C TYR A 419 6.22 20.56 -6.77
N THR A 420 5.26 19.93 -6.09
CA THR A 420 5.50 18.65 -5.42
C THR A 420 4.44 17.61 -5.78
N LEU A 421 4.86 16.37 -6.03
CA LEU A 421 4.00 15.21 -6.19
C LEU A 421 4.16 14.30 -4.98
N ARG A 422 3.04 14.03 -4.33
CA ARG A 422 2.97 13.21 -3.12
C ARG A 422 2.18 11.93 -3.40
N ASP A 423 2.75 10.82 -2.97
CA ASP A 423 2.08 9.53 -2.87
C ASP A 423 1.53 9.42 -1.44
N ASP A 424 0.24 9.69 -1.25
CA ASP A 424 -0.38 9.72 0.07
C ASP A 424 -0.57 8.31 0.64
N GLY A 425 -0.65 7.27 -0.21
CA GLY A 425 -0.71 5.86 0.23
C GLY A 425 0.62 5.32 0.78
N LEU A 426 1.75 5.86 0.31
CA LEU A 426 3.10 5.59 0.82
C LEU A 426 3.61 6.69 1.74
N CYS A 427 2.80 7.71 2.02
CA CYS A 427 3.12 8.88 2.84
C CYS A 427 4.42 9.61 2.44
N GLN A 428 4.84 9.57 1.17
CA GLN A 428 6.13 10.12 0.72
C GLN A 428 6.01 11.12 -0.44
N TYR A 429 6.96 12.05 -0.51
CA TYR A 429 7.14 12.89 -1.70
C TYR A 429 7.81 12.06 -2.79
N ALA A 430 7.08 11.84 -3.87
CA ALA A 430 7.57 11.13 -5.04
C ALA A 430 8.55 11.99 -5.84
N MET A 431 8.23 13.28 -6.00
CA MET A 431 9.06 14.25 -6.73
C MET A 431 8.86 15.67 -6.21
N LYS A 432 9.90 16.50 -6.32
CA LYS A 432 9.86 17.96 -6.13
C LYS A 432 10.65 18.61 -7.27
N THR A 433 10.16 19.73 -7.80
CA THR A 433 10.87 20.52 -8.81
C THR A 433 11.60 21.69 -8.17
N GLU A 434 12.62 22.23 -8.84
CA GLU A 434 13.32 23.44 -8.36
C GLU A 434 12.65 24.75 -8.82
N THR A 435 11.73 24.66 -9.80
CA THR A 435 10.99 25.79 -10.38
C THR A 435 9.52 25.44 -10.59
N THR A 436 8.71 26.44 -10.96
CA THR A 436 7.27 26.33 -11.25
C THR A 436 6.92 26.69 -12.70
N ASP A 437 7.90 26.70 -13.59
CA ASP A 437 7.70 27.01 -15.00
C ASP A 437 6.95 25.89 -15.76
N GLN A 438 6.71 26.11 -17.06
CA GLN A 438 5.98 25.17 -17.91
C GLN A 438 6.75 23.85 -18.12
N THR A 439 8.08 23.87 -18.06
CA THR A 439 8.93 22.67 -18.19
C THR A 439 8.80 21.81 -16.95
N ALA A 440 8.87 22.42 -15.76
CA ALA A 440 8.67 21.75 -14.47
C ALA A 440 7.24 21.15 -14.36
N ALA A 441 6.23 21.85 -14.86
CA ALA A 441 4.87 21.31 -14.97
C ALA A 441 4.82 20.10 -15.93
N GLY A 442 5.61 20.14 -17.01
CA GLY A 442 5.93 19.01 -17.86
C GLY A 442 6.40 17.81 -17.05
N GLU A 443 7.58 17.91 -16.45
CA GLU A 443 8.23 16.83 -15.69
C GLU A 443 7.31 16.22 -14.62
N MET A 444 6.50 17.05 -13.96
CA MET A 444 5.58 16.60 -12.91
C MET A 444 4.53 15.61 -13.40
N ILE A 445 3.98 15.84 -14.59
CA ILE A 445 2.97 14.95 -15.19
C ILE A 445 3.59 13.67 -15.72
N ASP A 446 4.84 13.70 -16.21
CA ASP A 446 5.55 12.48 -16.62
C ASP A 446 5.86 11.62 -15.39
N ALA A 447 6.31 12.25 -14.30
CA ALA A 447 6.50 11.58 -13.01
C ALA A 447 5.21 10.98 -12.47
N LEU A 448 4.09 11.70 -12.56
CA LEU A 448 2.77 11.19 -12.22
C LEU A 448 2.42 9.93 -13.06
N GLY A 449 2.68 9.96 -14.36
CA GLY A 449 2.45 8.82 -15.25
C GLY A 449 3.28 7.57 -14.89
N LYS A 450 4.52 7.74 -14.41
CA LYS A 450 5.39 6.66 -13.92
C LYS A 450 4.94 6.12 -12.58
N LEU A 451 4.57 7.01 -11.66
CA LEU A 451 4.05 6.66 -10.35
C LEU A 451 2.79 5.80 -10.46
N VAL A 452 1.81 6.24 -11.26
CA VAL A 452 0.56 5.51 -11.46
C VAL A 452 0.81 4.13 -12.09
N ASN A 453 1.75 4.04 -13.04
CA ASN A 453 2.11 2.76 -13.66
C ASN A 453 2.75 1.78 -12.65
N TRP A 454 3.62 2.30 -11.78
CA TRP A 454 4.22 1.53 -10.69
C TRP A 454 3.16 1.01 -9.72
N ARG A 455 2.21 1.87 -9.29
CA ARG A 455 1.09 1.46 -8.42
C ARG A 455 0.23 0.37 -9.05
N ARG A 456 -0.08 0.50 -10.36
CA ARG A 456 -0.83 -0.51 -11.11
C ARG A 456 -0.09 -1.83 -11.21
N SER A 457 1.23 -1.79 -11.40
CA SER A 457 2.07 -2.99 -11.45
C SER A 457 2.03 -3.74 -10.12
N ILE A 458 2.10 -3.04 -8.99
CA ILE A 458 1.92 -3.66 -7.66
C ILE A 458 0.52 -4.25 -7.49
N ALA A 459 -0.51 -3.57 -7.98
CA ALA A 459 -1.89 -4.03 -7.88
C ALA A 459 -2.25 -5.15 -8.88
N LEU A 460 -1.35 -5.48 -9.82
CA LEU A 460 -1.57 -6.45 -10.87
C LEU A 460 -1.85 -7.83 -10.28
N GLU A 461 -2.95 -8.45 -10.73
CA GLU A 461 -3.38 -9.77 -10.27
C GLU A 461 -4.09 -10.54 -11.38
N ASN A 462 -3.92 -11.86 -11.38
CA ASN A 462 -4.79 -12.75 -12.12
C ASN A 462 -5.76 -13.42 -11.14
N LYS A 463 -7.04 -13.02 -11.18
CA LYS A 463 -8.08 -13.58 -10.28
C LYS A 463 -8.63 -14.94 -10.73
N LYS A 464 -8.20 -15.45 -11.89
CA LYS A 464 -8.58 -16.78 -12.35
C LYS A 464 -7.59 -17.80 -11.81
N PRO A 465 -8.03 -18.83 -11.06
CA PRO A 465 -7.14 -19.90 -10.63
C PRO A 465 -6.53 -20.59 -11.86
N THR A 466 -5.21 -20.67 -11.93
CA THR A 466 -4.49 -21.42 -12.98
C THR A 466 -3.61 -22.47 -12.32
N LEU A 467 -3.38 -23.60 -13.00
CA LEU A 467 -2.46 -24.65 -12.52
C LEU A 467 -1.03 -24.12 -12.29
N LEU A 468 -0.67 -23.00 -12.92
CA LEU A 468 0.59 -22.29 -12.71
C LEU A 468 0.81 -21.84 -11.26
N GLN A 469 -0.25 -21.57 -10.51
CA GLN A 469 -0.15 -21.19 -9.10
C GLN A 469 0.26 -22.37 -8.20
N GLU A 470 -0.09 -23.60 -8.60
CA GLU A 470 0.34 -24.82 -7.92
C GLU A 470 1.73 -25.27 -8.40
N TRP A 471 2.02 -25.05 -9.69
CA TRP A 471 3.27 -25.49 -10.29
C TRP A 471 4.46 -24.60 -10.00
N ALA A 472 4.32 -23.28 -9.83
CA ALA A 472 5.47 -22.38 -9.72
C ALA A 472 5.38 -21.45 -8.51
N ASN A 473 6.34 -21.58 -7.59
CA ASN A 473 6.43 -20.78 -6.37
C ASN A 473 7.69 -19.92 -6.37
N LEU A 474 7.52 -18.62 -6.08
CA LEU A 474 8.65 -17.70 -5.88
C LEU A 474 9.31 -17.97 -4.52
N GLU A 475 10.63 -18.14 -4.54
CA GLU A 475 11.45 -18.16 -3.34
C GLU A 475 12.47 -17.02 -3.39
N VAL A 476 12.40 -16.11 -2.43
CA VAL A 476 13.44 -15.11 -2.19
C VAL A 476 14.45 -15.71 -1.22
N VAL A 477 15.73 -15.61 -1.53
CA VAL A 477 16.81 -16.20 -0.74
C VAL A 477 17.63 -15.07 -0.16
N VAL A 478 17.67 -14.95 1.17
CA VAL A 478 18.50 -13.96 1.87
C VAL A 478 19.75 -14.65 2.40
N TYR A 479 20.90 -14.06 2.11
CA TYR A 479 22.19 -14.45 2.61
C TYR A 479 22.59 -13.48 3.71
N ASP A 480 22.86 -14.02 4.90
CA ASP A 480 23.41 -13.23 6.01
C ASP A 480 24.89 -12.88 5.79
N THR A 481 25.48 -12.12 6.71
CA THR A 481 26.89 -11.71 6.66
C THR A 481 27.88 -12.88 6.73
N GLN A 482 27.42 -14.08 7.12
CA GLN A 482 28.18 -15.33 7.12
C GLN A 482 27.91 -16.20 5.88
N ARG A 483 27.16 -15.69 4.90
CA ARG A 483 26.68 -16.39 3.69
C ARG A 483 25.79 -17.60 3.98
N LYS A 484 25.14 -17.66 5.13
CA LYS A 484 24.13 -18.67 5.41
C LYS A 484 22.85 -18.34 4.63
N GLU A 485 22.31 -19.34 3.97
CA GLU A 485 21.10 -19.22 3.17
C GLU A 485 19.84 -19.27 4.04
N GLN A 486 18.96 -18.29 3.88
CA GLN A 486 17.61 -18.29 4.42
C GLN A 486 16.61 -18.16 3.27
N VAL A 487 15.78 -19.18 3.08
CA VAL A 487 14.75 -19.22 2.04
C VAL A 487 13.47 -18.59 2.58
N ILE A 488 12.87 -17.72 1.79
CA ILE A 488 11.69 -16.92 2.15
C ILE A 488 10.64 -17.11 1.06
N THR A 489 9.48 -17.58 1.49
CA THR A 489 8.28 -17.77 0.65
C THR A 489 7.10 -16.94 1.15
N ALA A 490 7.25 -16.23 2.27
CA ALA A 490 6.21 -15.38 2.83
C ALA A 490 5.96 -14.17 1.91
N PRO A 491 4.69 -13.74 1.74
CA PRO A 491 4.33 -12.61 0.87
C PRO A 491 4.86 -11.27 1.37
N GLU A 492 5.27 -11.19 2.64
CA GLU A 492 5.90 -10.01 3.23
C GLU A 492 6.97 -10.42 4.25
N ILE A 493 8.12 -9.76 4.22
CA ILE A 493 9.21 -9.96 5.18
C ILE A 493 9.86 -8.64 5.57
N LYS A 494 10.26 -8.53 6.84
CA LYS A 494 11.11 -7.45 7.37
C LYS A 494 12.51 -7.98 7.69
N LEU A 495 13.55 -7.32 7.20
CA LEU A 495 14.96 -7.57 7.48
C LEU A 495 15.52 -6.40 8.30
N TYR A 496 16.49 -6.65 9.19
CA TYR A 496 17.02 -5.63 10.10
C TYR A 496 18.54 -5.46 9.92
N ALA A 497 19.01 -4.24 9.64
CA ALA A 497 20.40 -3.91 9.28
C ALA A 497 21.15 -3.07 10.36
N SER A 498 22.29 -3.54 10.90
CA SER A 498 23.02 -2.90 12.03
C SER A 498 23.75 -1.58 11.68
N PRO A 499 23.96 -0.63 12.63
CA PRO A 499 24.57 0.69 12.37
C PRO A 499 26.01 0.68 11.86
N GLU A 500 26.88 -0.19 12.40
CA GLU A 500 28.29 -0.31 12.00
C GLU A 500 28.45 -0.73 10.53
N ASN A 501 27.36 -1.18 9.91
CA ASN A 501 27.32 -1.84 8.62
C ASN A 501 26.36 -1.14 7.62
N SER A 502 25.87 0.07 7.91
CA SER A 502 24.81 0.81 7.17
C SER A 502 25.18 1.33 5.76
N LEU A 503 26.17 0.73 5.10
CA LEU A 503 26.55 1.03 3.71
C LEU A 503 26.17 -0.13 2.77
N LYS A 504 25.81 0.17 1.51
CA LYS A 504 25.49 -0.78 0.42
C LYS A 504 26.27 -2.11 0.59
N GLY A 505 25.59 -3.25 0.85
CA GLY A 505 26.29 -4.55 0.86
C GLY A 505 25.88 -5.65 1.85
N GLN A 506 24.98 -5.41 2.81
CA GLN A 506 24.77 -6.37 3.92
C GLN A 506 24.07 -7.68 3.53
N PHE A 507 22.87 -7.59 2.94
CA PHE A 507 22.09 -8.78 2.59
C PHE A 507 22.37 -9.12 1.15
N GLY A 508 22.94 -10.30 0.94
CA GLY A 508 22.85 -10.91 -0.36
C GLY A 508 21.40 -11.32 -0.58
N ILE A 509 20.75 -10.85 -1.64
CA ILE A 509 19.43 -11.33 -2.01
C ILE A 509 19.58 -12.10 -3.33
N GLY A 510 19.21 -13.37 -3.28
CA GLY A 510 18.95 -14.22 -4.42
C GLY A 510 17.44 -14.37 -4.62
N ALA A 511 17.05 -14.80 -5.79
CA ALA A 511 15.68 -15.22 -6.05
C ALA A 511 15.70 -16.43 -6.97
N ARG A 512 14.78 -17.35 -6.72
CA ARG A 512 14.62 -18.58 -7.49
C ARG A 512 13.15 -18.95 -7.58
N VAL A 513 12.80 -19.68 -8.64
CA VAL A 513 11.46 -20.25 -8.80
C VAL A 513 11.56 -21.75 -8.57
N ARG A 514 10.69 -22.26 -7.69
CA ARG A 514 10.50 -23.69 -7.48
C ARG A 514 9.33 -24.14 -8.35
N ILE A 515 9.61 -25.05 -9.28
CA ILE A 515 8.64 -25.62 -10.22
C ILE A 515 8.37 -27.07 -9.82
N LYS A 516 7.10 -27.43 -9.66
CA LYS A 516 6.64 -28.75 -9.20
C LYS A 516 5.61 -29.32 -10.16
N ASP A 517 5.80 -30.57 -10.58
CA ASP A 517 4.84 -31.35 -11.39
C ASP A 517 4.41 -30.68 -12.71
N ALA A 518 5.19 -29.73 -13.23
CA ALA A 518 4.90 -29.03 -14.48
C ALA A 518 5.13 -29.95 -15.70
N SER A 519 4.09 -30.10 -16.54
CA SER A 519 4.11 -30.99 -17.70
C SER A 519 4.36 -30.28 -19.04
N GLN A 520 4.49 -28.96 -19.03
CA GLN A 520 4.69 -28.10 -20.20
C GLN A 520 5.81 -27.07 -19.98
N GLU A 521 6.27 -26.44 -21.07
CA GLU A 521 7.25 -25.35 -21.00
C GLU A 521 6.65 -24.15 -20.25
N LEU A 522 7.44 -23.56 -19.35
CA LEU A 522 7.05 -22.38 -18.57
C LEU A 522 8.11 -21.28 -18.72
N PHE A 523 7.69 -20.02 -18.69
CA PHE A 523 8.56 -18.86 -18.73
C PHE A 523 8.35 -18.02 -17.48
N ALA A 524 9.42 -17.75 -16.75
CA ALA A 524 9.41 -17.04 -15.48
C ALA A 524 10.18 -15.72 -15.59
N TYR A 525 9.57 -14.64 -15.09
CA TYR A 525 10.10 -13.28 -15.12
C TYR A 525 10.02 -12.68 -13.73
N LEU A 526 11.15 -12.25 -13.17
CA LEU A 526 11.19 -11.61 -11.87
C LEU A 526 11.36 -10.10 -12.01
N PHE A 527 10.31 -9.37 -11.61
CA PHE A 527 10.30 -7.92 -11.54
C PHE A 527 10.63 -7.45 -10.12
N HIS A 528 11.50 -6.46 -10.02
CA HIS A 528 11.87 -5.78 -8.78
C HIS A 528 11.35 -4.35 -8.85
N LEU A 529 10.34 -4.05 -8.05
CA LEU A 529 9.68 -2.74 -7.95
C LEU A 529 10.17 -2.05 -6.69
N ARG A 530 10.85 -0.91 -6.86
CA ARG A 530 11.52 -0.18 -5.76
C ARG A 530 10.75 1.08 -5.37
N GLN A 531 10.97 1.60 -4.17
CA GLN A 531 10.36 2.84 -3.67
C GLN A 531 10.75 4.11 -4.44
N ASP A 532 11.79 4.06 -5.28
CA ASP A 532 12.11 5.12 -6.27
C ASP A 532 11.21 5.08 -7.51
N TYR A 533 10.18 4.23 -7.49
CA TYR A 533 9.22 3.92 -8.56
C TYR A 533 9.84 3.28 -9.82
N SER A 534 11.05 2.72 -9.71
CA SER A 534 11.61 1.90 -10.78
C SER A 534 11.01 0.49 -10.76
N ILE A 535 10.90 -0.10 -11.96
CA ILE A 535 10.53 -1.50 -12.19
C ILE A 535 11.64 -2.12 -13.01
N LYS A 536 12.30 -3.16 -12.49
CA LYS A 536 13.44 -3.80 -13.17
C LYS A 536 13.23 -5.30 -13.32
N CYS A 537 13.67 -5.87 -14.43
CA CYS A 537 13.82 -7.31 -14.60
C CYS A 537 15.28 -7.62 -14.94
N TYR A 538 16.07 -8.06 -13.94
CA TYR A 538 17.53 -8.09 -14.04
C TYR A 538 18.09 -9.12 -15.02
N GLU A 539 17.55 -10.34 -15.04
CA GLU A 539 18.03 -11.44 -15.88
C GLU A 539 17.06 -11.77 -17.03
N GLY A 540 15.95 -11.04 -17.15
CA GLY A 540 14.94 -11.26 -18.17
C GLY A 540 14.22 -12.59 -18.01
N GLU A 541 14.08 -13.31 -19.12
CA GLU A 541 13.39 -14.59 -19.21
C GLU A 541 14.18 -15.75 -18.59
N VAL A 542 13.51 -16.55 -17.77
CA VAL A 542 13.98 -17.86 -17.31
C VAL A 542 12.99 -18.93 -17.78
N ALA A 543 13.41 -19.77 -18.72
CA ALA A 543 12.58 -20.83 -19.27
C ALA A 543 12.80 -22.17 -18.55
N PHE A 544 11.71 -22.89 -18.28
CA PHE A 544 11.69 -24.26 -17.78
C PHE A 544 11.19 -25.19 -18.89
N ARG A 545 11.95 -26.25 -19.18
CA ARG A 545 11.60 -27.27 -20.20
C ARG A 545 11.50 -28.65 -19.57
N PRO A 546 10.33 -29.32 -19.57
CA PRO A 546 10.16 -30.64 -18.97
C PRO A 546 11.14 -31.70 -19.50
N GLU A 547 11.52 -31.63 -20.78
CA GLU A 547 12.48 -32.53 -21.41
C GLU A 547 13.93 -32.39 -20.90
N GLU A 548 14.30 -31.23 -20.34
CA GLU A 548 15.62 -31.00 -19.74
C GLU A 548 15.68 -31.54 -18.30
N HIS A 549 14.56 -31.95 -17.71
CA HIS A 549 14.41 -32.37 -16.32
C HIS A 549 13.64 -33.71 -16.18
N PRO A 550 14.33 -34.87 -16.33
CA PRO A 550 13.68 -36.18 -16.37
C PRO A 550 13.01 -36.61 -15.05
N ASP A 551 13.51 -36.14 -13.90
CA ASP A 551 12.83 -36.25 -12.59
C ASP A 551 11.91 -35.04 -12.39
N LYS A 552 10.66 -35.18 -12.83
CA LYS A 552 9.63 -34.11 -12.87
C LYS A 552 9.06 -33.71 -11.50
N SER A 553 9.55 -34.30 -10.40
CA SER A 553 8.95 -34.11 -9.08
C SER A 553 9.18 -32.71 -8.52
N GLU A 554 10.34 -32.09 -8.78
CA GLU A 554 10.67 -30.76 -8.27
C GLU A 554 11.94 -30.19 -8.95
N VAL A 555 11.86 -28.97 -9.47
CA VAL A 555 12.98 -28.26 -10.12
C VAL A 555 13.12 -26.86 -9.55
N VAL A 556 14.33 -26.44 -9.21
CA VAL A 556 14.61 -25.10 -8.69
C VAL A 556 15.49 -24.35 -9.68
N LEU A 557 14.96 -23.27 -10.26
CA LEU A 557 15.68 -22.45 -11.23
C LEU A 557 16.05 -21.09 -10.62
N PRO A 558 17.34 -20.67 -10.68
CA PRO A 558 17.71 -19.33 -10.23
C PRO A 558 17.12 -18.28 -11.16
N LEU A 559 16.36 -17.34 -10.60
CA LEU A 559 15.85 -16.16 -11.32
C LEU A 559 16.93 -15.09 -11.46
N TRP A 560 17.94 -15.12 -10.58
CA TRP A 560 19.12 -14.27 -10.65
C TRP A 560 20.40 -15.11 -10.73
N LYS A 561 21.30 -14.77 -11.68
CA LYS A 561 22.59 -15.47 -11.83
C LYS A 561 23.64 -15.02 -10.82
N LYS A 562 23.39 -13.89 -10.15
CA LYS A 562 24.25 -13.30 -9.12
C LYS A 562 23.41 -12.90 -7.93
N ILE A 563 24.04 -12.85 -6.77
CA ILE A 563 23.44 -12.32 -5.55
C ILE A 563 23.51 -10.79 -5.65
N TYR A 564 22.38 -10.11 -5.48
CA TYR A 564 22.32 -8.65 -5.47
C TYR A 564 22.33 -8.14 -4.04
N SER A 565 23.16 -7.14 -3.75
CA SER A 565 23.17 -6.49 -2.45
C SER A 565 22.21 -5.30 -2.43
N TRP A 566 21.35 -5.25 -1.43
CA TRP A 566 20.45 -4.12 -1.17
C TRP A 566 20.48 -3.77 0.32
N GLY A 567 20.26 -2.50 0.65
CA GLY A 567 20.32 -1.97 2.01
C GLY A 567 19.82 -0.53 2.08
N LEU A 568 19.81 0.00 3.30
CA LEU A 568 19.40 1.37 3.62
C LEU A 568 20.47 2.37 3.22
N SER A 569 20.04 3.57 2.80
CA SER A 569 20.96 4.71 2.76
C SER A 569 21.24 5.25 4.18
N GLN A 570 22.25 6.13 4.31
CA GLN A 570 22.63 6.71 5.61
C GLN A 570 21.51 7.53 6.25
N ASP A 571 20.55 8.03 5.46
CA ASP A 571 19.45 8.86 5.95
C ASP A 571 18.10 8.10 6.02
N GLU A 572 18.08 6.82 5.65
CA GLU A 572 16.86 5.99 5.65
C GLU A 572 16.78 5.07 6.87
N ASP A 573 15.71 5.18 7.65
CA ASP A 573 15.42 4.23 8.74
C ASP A 573 14.74 2.95 8.25
N GLN A 574 14.08 3.00 7.10
CA GLN A 574 13.50 1.84 6.41
C GLN A 574 13.46 2.02 4.89
N THR A 575 13.48 0.91 4.15
CA THR A 575 13.27 0.87 2.69
C THR A 575 12.47 -0.38 2.31
N THR A 576 11.59 -0.27 1.32
CA THR A 576 10.73 -1.38 0.86
C THR A 576 10.90 -1.64 -0.63
N SER A 577 10.93 -2.92 -1.00
CA SER A 577 10.93 -3.38 -2.39
C SER A 577 9.94 -4.52 -2.57
N TYR A 578 9.38 -4.64 -3.77
CA TYR A 578 8.46 -5.71 -4.14
C TYR A 578 9.11 -6.57 -5.22
N PHE A 579 9.09 -7.88 -5.02
CA PHE A 579 9.55 -8.89 -5.97
C PHE A 579 8.34 -9.59 -6.55
N GLN A 580 8.04 -9.31 -7.80
CA GLN A 580 6.90 -9.89 -8.52
C GLN A 580 7.40 -10.92 -9.53
N LEU A 581 7.09 -12.18 -9.28
CA LEU A 581 7.29 -13.26 -10.24
C LEU A 581 6.06 -13.38 -11.13
N ILE A 582 6.23 -13.19 -12.44
CA ILE A 582 5.23 -13.55 -13.45
C ILE A 582 5.67 -14.86 -14.10
N VAL A 583 4.77 -15.84 -14.12
CA VAL A 583 4.97 -17.12 -14.80
C VAL A 583 3.94 -17.26 -15.90
N THR A 584 4.37 -17.60 -17.11
CA THR A 584 3.51 -17.76 -18.29
C THR A 584 3.81 -19.09 -18.98
N THR A 585 2.87 -19.55 -19.82
CA THR A 585 3.06 -20.72 -20.70
C THR A 585 3.71 -20.36 -22.03
N GLU A 586 3.88 -19.07 -22.31
CA GLU A 586 4.48 -18.55 -23.54
C GLU A 586 5.32 -17.29 -23.23
N PRO A 587 6.33 -16.94 -24.05
CA PRO A 587 7.23 -15.83 -23.75
C PRO A 587 6.51 -14.47 -23.66
N LEU A 588 6.79 -13.73 -22.59
CA LEU A 588 6.32 -12.37 -22.32
C LEU A 588 7.31 -11.32 -22.85
N ASP A 589 6.82 -10.24 -23.48
CA ASP A 589 7.63 -9.04 -23.77
C ASP A 589 7.86 -8.22 -22.47
N TYR A 590 8.65 -8.78 -21.56
CA TYR A 590 8.87 -8.24 -20.21
C TYR A 590 9.48 -6.84 -20.19
N GLN A 591 10.08 -6.39 -21.29
CA GLN A 591 10.71 -5.08 -21.39
C GLN A 591 9.70 -3.93 -21.32
N GLN A 592 8.44 -4.18 -21.67
CA GLN A 592 7.35 -3.20 -21.59
C GLN A 592 6.99 -2.83 -20.16
N LEU A 593 7.32 -3.71 -19.22
CA LEU A 593 7.08 -3.53 -17.79
C LEU A 593 8.26 -2.86 -17.09
N ILE A 594 9.41 -2.73 -17.75
CA ILE A 594 10.57 -2.06 -17.16
C ILE A 594 10.33 -0.54 -17.17
N GLN A 595 10.62 0.09 -16.04
CA GLN A 595 10.43 1.52 -15.85
C GLN A 595 11.61 2.09 -15.07
N SER A 596 12.09 3.26 -15.49
CA SER A 596 13.08 4.00 -14.71
C SER A 596 12.46 4.59 -13.44
N GLY A 597 13.29 4.86 -12.43
CA GLY A 597 12.83 5.57 -11.23
C GLY A 597 12.58 7.05 -11.53
N LEU A 598 11.83 7.74 -10.65
CA LEU A 598 11.49 9.16 -10.85
C LEU A 598 12.71 10.09 -10.88
N ARG A 599 13.86 9.64 -10.36
CA ARG A 599 15.14 10.38 -10.37
C ARG A 599 16.02 10.09 -11.60
N VAL A 600 15.60 9.20 -12.49
CA VAL A 600 16.34 8.80 -13.69
C VAL A 600 15.42 8.98 -14.91
N MET A 601 15.67 10.02 -15.70
CA MET A 601 14.81 10.47 -16.82
C MET A 601 14.95 9.66 -18.12
N ARG A 602 15.66 8.53 -18.12
CA ARG A 602 15.76 7.64 -19.30
C ARG A 602 14.55 6.70 -19.32
N ASP A 603 13.54 6.99 -20.14
CA ASP A 603 12.51 6.02 -20.48
C ASP A 603 12.99 5.14 -21.64
N GLU A 604 13.04 3.83 -21.41
CA GLU A 604 13.16 2.87 -22.50
C GLU A 604 11.77 2.72 -23.14
N LEU A 605 11.56 3.26 -24.35
CA LEU A 605 10.38 2.87 -25.13
C LEU A 605 10.63 1.47 -25.68
N SER A 606 10.08 0.46 -25.03
CA SER A 606 9.90 -0.84 -25.69
C SER A 606 8.45 -0.96 -26.11
N MET A 607 8.20 -1.26 -27.39
CA MET A 607 6.89 -1.69 -27.86
C MET A 607 6.96 -2.64 -29.06
N TRP A 608 6.29 -3.76 -28.83
CA TRP A 608 5.61 -4.63 -29.76
C TRP A 608 6.40 -5.58 -30.66
N ASN A 609 6.36 -6.85 -30.25
CA ASN A 609 6.21 -7.96 -31.17
C ASN A 609 5.16 -8.92 -30.57
N PRO A 610 4.20 -9.44 -31.34
CA PRO A 610 3.27 -10.42 -30.82
C PRO A 610 4.02 -11.73 -30.61
N THR A 611 4.29 -12.09 -29.35
CA THR A 611 4.31 -13.51 -28.99
C THR A 611 2.88 -13.95 -28.72
N LYS A 612 2.69 -15.27 -28.79
CA LYS A 612 1.39 -15.93 -28.69
C LYS A 612 0.65 -15.57 -27.38
N LEU A 613 -0.55 -16.11 -27.25
CA LEU A 613 -1.44 -15.87 -26.12
C LEU A 613 -0.98 -16.63 -24.88
N ALA A 614 -0.29 -15.95 -23.95
CA ALA A 614 -0.22 -16.39 -22.56
C ALA A 614 -1.60 -16.24 -21.90
N GLU A 615 -2.53 -17.11 -22.28
CA GLU A 615 -3.90 -17.21 -21.73
C GLU A 615 -3.82 -17.64 -20.26
N ASP A 616 -2.88 -18.52 -19.95
CA ASP A 616 -2.51 -18.94 -18.60
C ASP A 616 -1.25 -18.20 -18.14
N TRP A 617 -1.42 -17.37 -17.11
CA TRP A 617 -0.33 -16.71 -16.41
C TRP A 617 -0.63 -16.64 -14.90
N ASN A 618 0.41 -16.65 -14.08
CA ASN A 618 0.32 -16.46 -12.63
C ASN A 618 1.25 -15.33 -12.20
N ILE A 619 0.88 -14.64 -11.12
CA ILE A 619 1.73 -13.63 -10.49
C ILE A 619 1.85 -13.91 -9.00
N SER A 620 3.08 -13.89 -8.48
CA SER A 620 3.39 -14.04 -7.06
C SER A 620 4.22 -12.85 -6.60
N THR A 621 3.80 -12.17 -5.54
CA THR A 621 4.47 -10.96 -5.04
C THR A 621 5.02 -11.20 -3.63
N ILE A 622 6.29 -10.92 -3.43
CA ILE A 622 6.94 -10.88 -2.11
C ILE A 622 7.40 -9.44 -1.83
N LYS A 623 6.87 -8.83 -0.77
CA LYS A 623 7.30 -7.54 -0.25
C LYS A 623 8.44 -7.74 0.75
N VAL A 624 9.56 -7.06 0.55
CA VAL A 624 10.71 -7.08 1.46
C VAL A 624 10.93 -5.66 1.98
N THR A 625 10.95 -5.49 3.29
CA THR A 625 11.25 -4.22 3.95
C THR A 625 12.54 -4.38 4.76
N ILE A 626 13.52 -3.49 4.58
CA ILE A 626 14.73 -3.45 5.40
C ILE A 626 14.59 -2.30 6.40
N CYS A 627 14.86 -2.54 7.68
CA CYS A 627 14.78 -1.55 8.76
C CYS A 627 16.15 -1.41 9.45
N ARG A 628 16.47 -0.20 9.95
CA ARG A 628 17.71 0.05 10.69
C ARG A 628 17.66 -0.62 12.07
N GLN A 629 18.71 -1.34 12.42
CA GLN A 629 18.80 -2.26 13.56
C GLN A 629 19.76 -1.68 14.60
N ASP A 630 19.25 -0.97 15.60
CA ASP A 630 20.14 -0.46 16.66
C ASP A 630 19.74 -0.81 18.10
N ASN A 631 18.59 -1.47 18.27
CA ASN A 631 17.89 -1.42 19.54
C ASN A 631 17.54 -2.83 20.04
N LYS A 632 18.39 -3.40 20.92
CA LYS A 632 18.16 -4.71 21.57
C LYS A 632 17.95 -4.54 23.08
N ILE A 633 16.81 -5.02 23.58
CA ILE A 633 16.54 -5.10 25.02
C ILE A 633 17.53 -6.07 25.65
N ASN A 634 18.25 -5.59 26.64
CA ASN A 634 19.22 -6.34 27.42
C ASN A 634 19.14 -5.92 28.91
N ASN A 635 19.99 -6.50 29.75
CA ASN A 635 19.97 -6.28 31.20
C ASN A 635 20.89 -5.13 31.68
N GLN A 636 21.56 -4.42 30.78
CA GLN A 636 22.59 -3.43 31.10
C GLN A 636 22.25 -2.00 30.66
N GLN A 637 21.68 -1.83 29.47
CA GLN A 637 21.48 -0.53 28.84
C GLN A 637 20.05 -0.33 28.37
N ALA A 638 19.55 0.88 28.58
CA ALA A 638 18.26 1.31 28.06
C ALA A 638 18.34 1.48 26.54
N VAL A 639 17.24 1.15 25.86
CA VAL A 639 17.10 1.22 24.41
C VAL A 639 16.36 2.50 24.07
N SER A 640 16.95 3.34 23.22
CA SER A 640 16.40 4.65 22.85
C SER A 640 15.89 4.63 21.41
N LEU A 641 14.62 5.01 21.22
CA LEU A 641 13.91 5.06 19.95
C LEU A 641 13.35 6.48 19.72
N ALA A 642 12.99 6.80 18.47
CA ALA A 642 12.38 8.08 18.08
C ALA A 642 13.14 9.30 18.64
N ASP A 643 14.44 9.41 18.32
CA ASP A 643 15.32 10.51 18.78
C ASP A 643 15.36 10.68 20.32
N GLY A 644 15.14 9.59 21.07
CA GLY A 644 15.14 9.59 22.53
C GLY A 644 13.85 10.05 23.18
N GLN A 645 12.76 10.16 22.40
CA GLN A 645 11.43 10.35 22.96
C GLN A 645 10.93 9.08 23.66
N LEU A 646 11.24 7.91 23.11
CA LEU A 646 10.81 6.62 23.66
C LEU A 646 12.03 5.84 24.17
N VAL A 647 12.01 5.47 25.46
CA VAL A 647 13.13 4.79 26.14
C VAL A 647 12.62 3.52 26.82
N ILE A 648 13.11 2.37 26.37
CA ILE A 648 12.81 1.07 26.98
C ILE A 648 13.91 0.75 28.00
N GLN A 649 13.52 0.50 29.24
CA GLN A 649 14.46 0.22 30.32
C GLN A 649 15.08 -1.17 30.18
N PRO A 650 16.29 -1.39 30.72
CA PRO A 650 16.91 -2.71 30.74
C PRO A 650 16.03 -3.73 31.49
N HIS A 651 16.07 -4.99 31.07
CA HIS A 651 15.31 -6.08 31.68
C HIS A 651 16.18 -7.31 31.93
N ALA A 652 15.99 -7.99 33.06
CA ALA A 652 16.82 -9.13 33.46
C ALA A 652 16.59 -10.37 32.59
N SER A 653 15.31 -10.68 32.34
CA SER A 653 14.85 -11.91 31.67
C SER A 653 14.33 -11.70 30.23
N MET A 654 13.95 -10.47 29.87
CA MET A 654 13.38 -10.14 28.57
C MET A 654 14.51 -9.73 27.63
N GLN A 655 14.69 -10.50 26.56
CA GLN A 655 15.58 -10.16 25.47
C GLN A 655 14.74 -10.08 24.19
N GLY A 656 15.03 -9.10 23.34
CA GLY A 656 14.29 -8.92 22.10
C GLY A 656 14.86 -7.76 21.29
N ARG A 657 14.73 -7.86 19.98
CA ARG A 657 15.07 -6.76 19.07
C ARG A 657 13.86 -5.84 18.96
N VAL A 658 14.09 -4.53 18.91
CA VAL A 658 13.03 -3.53 18.91
C VAL A 658 13.14 -2.61 17.72
N GLY A 659 12.01 -2.30 17.10
CA GLY A 659 11.89 -1.31 16.03
C GLY A 659 10.56 -0.58 16.06
N LEU A 660 10.46 0.50 15.30
CA LEU A 660 9.20 1.19 15.03
C LEU A 660 8.74 0.83 13.62
N SER A 661 7.45 0.52 13.46
CA SER A 661 6.82 0.31 12.15
C SER A 661 5.70 1.31 11.93
N GLY A 662 5.68 1.95 10.77
CA GLY A 662 4.60 2.84 10.36
C GLY A 662 3.34 2.06 9.98
N ILE A 663 2.17 2.63 10.26
CA ILE A 663 0.89 2.13 9.73
C ILE A 663 0.68 2.70 8.32
N THR A 664 0.73 1.84 7.29
CA THR A 664 0.35 2.24 5.93
C THR A 664 -1.13 1.94 5.68
N THR A 665 -1.93 2.94 5.31
CA THR A 665 -3.33 2.77 4.92
C THR A 665 -3.42 2.33 3.46
N GLY A 666 -3.39 1.01 3.23
CA GLY A 666 -3.60 0.42 1.90
C GLY A 666 -4.44 -0.84 1.99
N THR A 667 -5.48 -0.95 1.16
CA THR A 667 -6.50 -2.02 1.11
C THR A 667 -5.98 -3.46 0.88
N ARG A 668 -4.65 -3.67 0.84
CA ARG A 668 -4.02 -4.96 0.53
C ARG A 668 -2.85 -5.38 1.42
N SER A 669 -2.47 -4.61 2.44
CA SER A 669 -1.45 -5.14 3.36
C SER A 669 -2.11 -6.16 4.29
N GLN A 670 -1.57 -7.37 4.34
CA GLN A 670 -1.89 -8.35 5.38
C GLN A 670 -1.01 -8.13 6.63
N ASP A 671 -0.51 -6.91 6.86
CA ASP A 671 0.27 -6.59 8.06
C ASP A 671 -0.68 -6.44 9.25
N PRO A 672 -0.51 -7.25 10.32
CA PRO A 672 -1.22 -7.07 11.58
C PRO A 672 -1.20 -5.63 12.13
N VAL A 673 -0.19 -4.84 11.77
CA VAL A 673 -0.04 -3.43 12.16
C VAL A 673 -1.23 -2.58 11.66
N GLN A 674 -1.84 -2.92 10.50
CA GLN A 674 -3.00 -2.19 9.99
C GLN A 674 -4.25 -2.34 10.87
N TYR A 675 -4.38 -3.46 11.60
CA TYR A 675 -5.53 -3.67 12.46
C TYR A 675 -5.58 -2.67 13.62
N PHE A 676 -4.45 -2.11 14.05
CA PHE A 676 -4.44 -1.08 15.09
C PHE A 676 -5.17 0.19 14.64
N HIS A 677 -5.18 0.51 13.34
CA HIS A 677 -5.95 1.64 12.83
C HIS A 677 -7.47 1.43 13.00
N ALA A 678 -7.95 0.18 12.96
CA ALA A 678 -9.37 -0.13 13.15
C ALA A 678 -9.89 0.28 14.53
N LEU A 679 -8.99 0.43 15.52
CA LEU A 679 -9.30 0.85 16.88
C LEU A 679 -9.49 2.37 17.05
N ASN A 680 -9.07 3.20 16.09
CA ASN A 680 -9.22 4.67 16.19
C ASN A 680 -10.70 5.09 16.26
N ARG A 681 -11.08 5.85 17.30
CA ARG A 681 -12.44 6.38 17.58
C ARG A 681 -12.35 7.73 18.33
N ASP A 682 -13.46 8.47 18.43
CA ASP A 682 -13.53 9.85 19.00
C ASP A 682 -12.98 10.04 20.43
N ALA A 683 -12.77 8.98 21.20
CA ALA A 683 -12.21 9.03 22.56
C ALA A 683 -10.96 8.14 22.76
N PHE A 684 -10.49 7.50 21.69
CA PHE A 684 -9.40 6.53 21.71
C PHE A 684 -8.61 6.64 20.40
N SER A 685 -7.42 7.25 20.46
CA SER A 685 -6.61 7.51 19.27
C SER A 685 -5.21 6.94 19.42
N LEU A 686 -4.73 6.30 18.36
CA LEU A 686 -3.38 5.80 18.29
C LEU A 686 -2.41 6.98 18.20
N MET A 687 -1.38 6.94 19.04
CA MET A 687 -0.39 7.99 19.14
C MET A 687 0.75 7.82 18.13
N SER A 688 1.33 8.93 17.69
CA SER A 688 2.57 8.97 16.90
C SER A 688 3.77 8.87 17.83
N LEU A 689 4.61 7.83 17.68
CA LEU A 689 5.75 7.59 18.57
C LEU A 689 6.98 8.47 18.28
N SER A 690 6.99 9.20 17.15
CA SER A 690 8.05 10.13 16.77
C SER A 690 7.51 11.50 16.34
N GLN A 691 8.35 12.53 16.46
CA GLN A 691 8.12 13.89 15.96
C GLN A 691 9.11 14.24 14.83
N THR A 692 9.19 13.42 13.79
CA THR A 692 9.96 13.81 12.60
C THR A 692 9.23 14.92 11.83
N ARG A 693 9.97 15.78 11.12
CA ARG A 693 9.44 16.89 10.29
C ARG A 693 8.48 16.42 9.16
N SER A 694 8.35 15.11 8.96
CA SER A 694 7.19 14.47 8.33
C SER A 694 6.05 14.35 9.35
N ALA A 695 5.30 15.44 9.53
CA ALA A 695 4.11 15.42 10.36
C ALA A 695 3.11 14.34 9.88
N ALA A 696 2.71 13.46 10.80
CA ALA A 696 1.60 12.48 10.74
C ALA A 696 1.91 11.03 10.33
N GLU A 697 2.70 10.29 11.11
CA GLU A 697 2.71 8.81 11.02
C GLU A 697 2.35 8.16 12.37
N GLN A 698 1.22 7.46 12.43
CA GLN A 698 0.94 6.53 13.54
C GLN A 698 1.92 5.36 13.47
N GLN A 699 2.57 5.05 14.60
CA GLN A 699 3.64 4.07 14.67
C GLN A 699 3.34 3.01 15.73
N VAL A 700 3.79 1.78 15.46
CA VAL A 700 3.69 0.63 16.36
C VAL A 700 5.09 0.19 16.76
N LEU A 701 5.26 -0.12 18.04
CA LEU A 701 6.48 -0.72 18.58
C LEU A 701 6.48 -2.22 18.27
N GLU A 702 7.44 -2.67 17.49
CA GLU A 702 7.65 -4.10 17.21
C GLU A 702 8.78 -4.64 18.07
N ILE A 703 8.52 -5.76 18.76
CA ILE A 703 9.52 -6.52 19.50
C ILE A 703 9.61 -7.91 18.87
N THR A 704 10.78 -8.28 18.36
CA THR A 704 11.04 -9.57 17.71
C THR A 704 12.07 -10.38 18.48
N ASP A 705 12.16 -11.67 18.18
CA ASP A 705 13.06 -12.64 18.83
C ASP A 705 12.79 -12.79 20.34
N ILE A 706 11.52 -12.80 20.74
CA ILE A 706 11.10 -12.91 22.15
C ILE A 706 11.26 -14.37 22.63
N PRO A 707 12.05 -14.65 23.69
CA PRO A 707 12.13 -15.96 24.30
C PRO A 707 10.75 -16.52 24.72
N PRO A 708 10.49 -17.83 24.57
CA PRO A 708 9.28 -18.44 25.10
C PRO A 708 9.28 -18.46 26.64
N GLY A 709 8.12 -18.27 27.27
CA GLY A 709 7.93 -18.46 28.71
C GLY A 709 8.36 -17.30 29.62
N ILE A 710 8.46 -16.07 29.09
CA ILE A 710 8.78 -14.88 29.88
C ILE A 710 7.62 -14.53 30.80
N ASN A 711 7.91 -14.37 32.09
CA ASN A 711 6.95 -13.91 33.09
C ASN A 711 7.15 -12.41 33.35
N LEU A 712 6.30 -11.58 32.74
CA LEU A 712 6.29 -10.13 32.98
C LEU A 712 5.35 -9.70 34.11
N GLU A 713 4.64 -10.63 34.72
CA GLU A 713 3.71 -10.33 35.82
C GLU A 713 4.50 -9.93 37.07
N ASP A 714 5.57 -10.69 37.38
CA ASP A 714 6.47 -10.46 38.52
C ASP A 714 7.57 -9.42 38.22
N GLU A 715 8.09 -9.40 36.98
CA GLU A 715 9.11 -8.46 36.51
C GLU A 715 8.62 -7.72 35.26
N PRO A 716 8.03 -6.52 35.38
CA PRO A 716 7.42 -5.84 34.24
C PRO A 716 8.43 -5.08 33.36
N LEU A 717 8.19 -5.09 32.05
CA LEU A 717 8.96 -4.28 31.10
C LEU A 717 8.52 -2.81 31.17
N THR A 718 9.46 -1.92 31.45
CA THR A 718 9.18 -0.48 31.60
C THR A 718 9.59 0.31 30.36
N ILE A 719 8.67 1.11 29.84
CA ILE A 719 8.87 1.97 28.66
C ILE A 719 8.51 3.41 29.04
N GLN A 720 9.46 4.33 28.93
CA GLN A 720 9.26 5.75 29.20
C GLN A 720 9.08 6.52 27.90
N TRP A 721 8.12 7.44 27.89
CA TRP A 721 7.85 8.30 26.75
C TRP A 721 7.77 9.76 27.18
N ARG A 722 8.64 10.60 26.60
CA ARG A 722 8.61 12.06 26.77
C ARG A 722 7.44 12.67 25.99
N THR A 723 6.31 12.82 26.66
CA THR A 723 5.11 13.46 26.13
C THR A 723 4.30 14.08 27.25
N ARG A 724 3.48 15.09 26.92
CA ARG A 724 2.59 15.77 27.87
C ARG A 724 1.16 15.30 27.64
N LEU A 725 0.50 14.93 28.73
CA LEU A 725 -0.92 14.56 28.76
C LEU A 725 -1.71 15.64 29.51
N ASP A 726 -2.92 15.90 29.05
CA ASP A 726 -3.86 16.69 29.84
C ASP A 726 -4.39 15.88 31.04
N ASN A 727 -4.93 16.53 32.06
CA ASN A 727 -5.39 15.89 33.31
C ASN A 727 -6.44 14.77 33.09
N HIS A 728 -7.12 14.76 31.94
CA HIS A 728 -8.17 13.81 31.59
C HIS A 728 -7.69 12.75 30.60
N GLU A 729 -6.39 12.66 30.33
CA GLU A 729 -5.83 11.79 29.31
C GLU A 729 -4.96 10.70 29.92
N THR A 730 -4.99 9.51 29.31
CA THR A 730 -4.08 8.41 29.65
C THR A 730 -3.56 7.72 28.41
N ILE A 731 -2.42 7.02 28.54
CA ILE A 731 -1.88 6.17 27.47
C ILE A 731 -2.13 4.71 27.81
N LEU A 732 -2.68 3.95 26.86
CA LEU A 732 -2.97 2.53 26.99
C LEU A 732 -2.06 1.71 26.05
N PRO A 733 -1.17 0.86 26.59
CA PRO A 733 -0.41 -0.11 25.81
C PRO A 733 -1.29 -1.29 25.36
N VAL A 734 -1.36 -1.52 24.05
CA VAL A 734 -2.19 -2.57 23.43
C VAL A 734 -1.30 -3.46 22.56
N ALA A 735 -1.35 -4.77 22.78
CA ALA A 735 -0.71 -5.78 21.96
C ALA A 735 -1.69 -6.45 21.00
N PHE A 736 -1.20 -7.06 19.92
CA PHE A 736 -1.99 -7.93 19.03
C PHE A 736 -1.33 -9.31 18.93
N ASP A 737 -2.11 -10.37 19.12
CA ASP A 737 -1.62 -11.75 19.21
C ASP A 737 -1.69 -12.55 17.90
N GLY A 738 -2.11 -11.89 16.81
CA GLY A 738 -2.41 -12.51 15.51
C GLY A 738 -3.89 -12.75 15.27
N GLN A 739 -4.72 -12.73 16.32
CA GLN A 739 -6.16 -12.96 16.26
C GLN A 739 -6.97 -11.89 17.02
N TYR A 740 -6.50 -11.44 18.18
CA TYR A 740 -7.15 -10.49 19.08
C TYR A 740 -6.15 -9.47 19.65
N PHE A 741 -6.66 -8.28 19.96
CA PHE A 741 -5.96 -7.29 20.77
C PHE A 741 -5.98 -7.69 22.25
N THR A 742 -4.94 -7.34 22.98
CA THR A 742 -4.84 -7.54 24.43
C THR A 742 -4.25 -6.30 25.05
N ILE A 743 -4.76 -5.87 26.20
CA ILE A 743 -4.14 -4.78 26.95
C ILE A 743 -2.87 -5.31 27.60
N ALA A 744 -1.73 -4.79 27.15
CA ALA A 744 -0.41 -5.32 27.52
C ALA A 744 0.10 -4.76 28.86
N GLY A 745 -0.44 -3.61 29.27
CA GLY A 745 0.09 -2.90 30.42
C GLY A 745 -0.69 -1.65 30.79
N GLU A 746 -0.03 -0.81 31.57
CA GLU A 746 -0.62 0.37 32.18
C GLU A 746 0.30 1.58 32.09
N SER A 747 -0.22 2.81 32.24
CA SER A 747 0.63 4.01 32.23
C SER A 747 0.49 4.89 33.48
N THR A 748 1.55 5.59 33.83
CA THR A 748 1.57 6.65 34.86
C THR A 748 2.21 7.90 34.26
N ALA A 749 1.55 9.04 34.43
CA ALA A 749 2.04 10.33 33.93
C ALA A 749 2.76 11.11 35.03
N SER A 750 3.89 11.73 34.68
CA SER A 750 4.52 12.85 35.38
C SER A 750 4.50 14.10 34.48
N ASP A 751 4.98 15.25 34.97
CA ASP A 751 4.86 16.55 34.29
C ASP A 751 5.29 16.56 32.80
N GLU A 752 6.31 15.77 32.42
CA GLU A 752 6.85 15.70 31.05
C GLU A 752 7.10 14.27 30.54
N THR A 753 6.74 13.24 31.30
CA THR A 753 7.04 11.85 30.93
C THR A 753 5.93 10.91 31.34
N VAL A 754 5.52 10.05 30.41
CA VAL A 754 4.61 8.95 30.67
C VAL A 754 5.41 7.66 30.78
N THR A 755 5.29 6.97 31.91
CA THR A 755 5.91 5.65 32.12
C THR A 755 4.86 4.57 31.88
N MET A 756 5.16 3.63 31.01
CA MET A 756 4.32 2.50 30.65
C MET A 756 4.94 1.22 31.20
N THR A 757 4.13 0.44 31.91
CA THR A 757 4.54 -0.80 32.59
C THR A 757 3.82 -1.96 31.91
N ILE A 758 4.56 -2.76 31.16
CA ILE A 758 4.05 -3.91 30.40
C ILE A 758 4.15 -5.15 31.28
N ARG A 759 3.00 -5.76 31.60
CA ARG A 759 2.89 -6.89 32.53
C ARG A 759 2.46 -8.20 31.86
N SER A 760 1.90 -8.11 30.67
CA SER A 760 1.42 -9.26 29.92
C SER A 760 1.71 -9.05 28.45
N LEU A 761 2.31 -10.06 27.83
CA LEU A 761 2.46 -10.13 26.38
C LEU A 761 1.72 -11.37 25.91
N PRO A 762 0.78 -11.24 24.96
CA PRO A 762 0.12 -12.41 24.44
C PRO A 762 1.12 -13.28 23.68
N GLN A 763 0.94 -14.61 23.75
CA GLN A 763 1.70 -15.50 22.88
C GLN A 763 1.11 -15.46 21.46
N PRO A 764 1.95 -15.44 20.40
CA PRO A 764 1.46 -15.50 19.03
C PRO A 764 0.62 -16.75 18.83
N VAL A 765 -0.61 -16.59 18.34
CA VAL A 765 -1.53 -17.71 18.09
C VAL A 765 -1.41 -18.14 16.63
N ILE A 766 -1.15 -19.43 16.40
CA ILE A 766 -1.33 -20.06 15.08
C ILE A 766 -2.82 -20.45 14.97
N PRO A 767 -3.61 -19.85 14.06
CA PRO A 767 -5.00 -20.25 13.87
C PRO A 767 -5.07 -21.70 13.38
N ALA A 768 -5.98 -22.50 13.94
CA ALA A 768 -6.32 -23.79 13.35
C ALA A 768 -7.16 -23.57 12.07
N ASP A 769 -7.08 -24.49 11.11
CA ASP A 769 -7.85 -24.42 9.85
C ASP A 769 -9.35 -24.16 10.13
N GLY A 770 -9.86 -23.04 9.61
CA GLY A 770 -11.26 -22.63 9.75
C GLY A 770 -11.60 -21.70 10.93
N GLU A 771 -10.64 -21.30 11.77
CA GLU A 771 -10.85 -20.23 12.76
C GLU A 771 -10.65 -18.84 12.13
N HIS A 772 -11.71 -18.01 12.11
CA HIS A 772 -11.66 -16.62 11.63
C HIS A 772 -11.50 -15.63 12.79
N SER A 773 -10.61 -14.65 12.64
CA SER A 773 -10.56 -13.47 13.53
C SER A 773 -11.71 -12.53 13.16
N PRO A 774 -12.29 -11.76 14.11
CA PRO A 774 -13.14 -10.61 13.76
C PRO A 774 -12.43 -9.57 12.88
N PHE A 775 -11.09 -9.61 12.82
CA PHE A 775 -10.27 -8.68 12.03
C PHE A 775 -9.67 -9.31 10.76
N SER A 776 -9.80 -10.63 10.50
CA SER A 776 -9.16 -11.27 9.33
C SER A 776 -9.95 -12.44 8.72
N SER A 777 -9.98 -12.51 7.38
CA SER A 777 -10.68 -13.57 6.63
C SER A 777 -9.83 -14.80 6.29
N GLN A 778 -8.50 -14.71 6.20
CA GLN A 778 -7.61 -15.85 6.00
C GLN A 778 -6.21 -15.53 6.54
N VAL A 779 -5.75 -16.22 7.59
CA VAL A 779 -4.34 -16.16 8.04
C VAL A 779 -3.79 -17.58 7.95
N GLN A 780 -3.03 -17.87 6.90
CA GLN A 780 -2.18 -19.06 6.80
C GLN A 780 -0.81 -18.77 7.42
N ASP A 781 -0.27 -19.80 8.07
CA ASP A 781 1.05 -19.96 8.68
C ASP A 781 2.02 -18.77 8.56
N ARG A 782 2.21 -18.05 9.67
CA ARG A 782 3.33 -17.11 9.86
C ARG A 782 3.98 -17.32 11.22
N SER A 783 4.76 -18.39 11.35
CA SER A 783 5.69 -18.55 12.48
C SER A 783 7.09 -18.85 11.96
N LEU A 784 7.94 -17.84 11.86
CA LEU A 784 9.39 -18.08 11.93
C LEU A 784 10.10 -17.25 13.00
N PHE A 785 9.49 -16.21 13.58
CA PHE A 785 9.99 -15.54 14.79
C PHE A 785 8.82 -15.05 15.64
N SER A 786 8.89 -15.25 16.97
CA SER A 786 7.95 -14.70 17.96
C SER A 786 8.03 -13.18 17.93
N SER A 787 7.18 -12.57 17.11
CA SER A 787 7.07 -11.13 16.98
C SER A 787 5.83 -10.64 17.72
N LEU A 788 6.02 -9.59 18.51
CA LEU A 788 4.97 -8.89 19.22
C LEU A 788 4.88 -7.47 18.66
N LYS A 789 3.66 -7.02 18.46
CA LYS A 789 3.35 -5.66 18.02
C LYS A 789 2.59 -4.96 19.14
N LEU A 790 3.11 -3.82 19.59
CA LEU A 790 2.59 -3.00 20.68
C LEU A 790 2.28 -1.59 20.17
N ALA A 791 1.04 -1.16 20.33
CA ALA A 791 0.58 0.17 19.99
C ALA A 791 0.19 0.93 21.27
N PHE A 792 0.24 2.25 21.22
CA PHE A 792 -0.03 3.10 22.38
C PHE A 792 -1.17 4.08 22.07
N PHE A 793 -2.29 3.92 22.77
CA PHE A 793 -3.47 4.71 22.51
C PHE A 793 -3.69 5.77 23.58
N LYS A 794 -3.97 6.99 23.15
CA LYS A 794 -4.44 8.07 24.00
C LYS A 794 -5.94 7.93 24.20
N VAL A 795 -6.34 7.90 25.46
CA VAL A 795 -7.75 7.80 25.87
C VAL A 795 -8.16 9.10 26.54
N VAL A 796 -9.24 9.71 26.07
CA VAL A 796 -9.82 10.92 26.67
C VAL A 796 -10.95 10.52 27.60
N LEU A 797 -10.75 10.78 28.89
CA LEU A 797 -11.75 10.54 29.94
C LEU A 797 -12.81 11.64 29.87
N LYS A 798 -13.87 11.40 29.09
CA LYS A 798 -15.07 12.24 29.08
C LYS A 798 -15.88 11.97 30.36
N GLN A 799 -15.45 12.53 31.49
CA GLN A 799 -16.35 12.66 32.63
C GLN A 799 -16.20 14.03 33.27
N GLU A 800 -17.29 14.79 33.23
CA GLU A 800 -17.53 15.87 34.19
C GLU A 800 -17.68 15.26 35.58
N ASP A 801 -17.18 15.94 36.61
CA ASP A 801 -17.18 15.67 38.08
C ASP A 801 -18.58 15.45 38.72
N SER A 802 -19.53 14.95 37.93
CA SER A 802 -20.96 14.91 38.18
C SER A 802 -21.46 13.55 38.66
N SER A 803 -20.56 12.69 39.17
CA SER A 803 -20.76 11.28 39.56
C SER A 803 -21.85 11.00 40.60
N TYR A 804 -22.64 12.00 41.01
CA TYR A 804 -23.80 11.86 41.90
C TYR A 804 -24.96 12.78 41.51
N SER A 805 -24.99 13.28 40.28
CA SER A 805 -26.07 14.16 39.84
C SER A 805 -27.07 13.39 39.00
N LEU A 806 -28.33 13.42 39.43
CA LEU A 806 -29.44 12.97 38.60
C LEU A 806 -29.62 13.94 37.42
N ARG A 807 -29.63 13.38 36.22
CA ARG A 807 -29.71 14.12 34.95
C ARG A 807 -30.86 13.56 34.12
N TYR A 808 -31.22 14.24 33.03
CA TYR A 808 -32.13 13.71 32.03
C TYR A 808 -31.44 13.63 30.66
N ALA A 809 -31.92 12.73 29.81
CA ALA A 809 -31.39 12.52 28.47
C ALA A 809 -31.95 13.55 27.46
N LEU A 810 -31.06 14.14 26.66
CA LEU A 810 -31.41 14.91 25.46
C LEU A 810 -30.96 14.14 24.20
N PRO A 811 -31.80 14.03 23.16
CA PRO A 811 -31.37 13.43 21.89
C PRO A 811 -30.19 14.21 21.27
N ALA A 812 -29.21 13.48 20.74
CA ALA A 812 -28.08 13.97 19.95
C ALA A 812 -27.86 13.04 18.75
N GLU A 813 -27.00 13.41 17.78
CA GLU A 813 -26.75 12.56 16.60
C GLU A 813 -26.23 11.16 17.00
N GLY A 814 -27.12 10.16 16.93
CA GLY A 814 -26.84 8.76 17.23
C GLY A 814 -26.59 8.41 18.70
N THR A 815 -26.70 9.37 19.63
CA THR A 815 -26.46 9.17 21.08
C THR A 815 -27.37 10.06 21.92
N PHE A 816 -27.22 10.01 23.26
CA PHE A 816 -27.90 10.91 24.19
C PHE A 816 -26.91 11.76 24.99
N LYS A 817 -27.21 13.06 25.12
CA LYS A 817 -26.45 13.98 25.95
C LYS A 817 -27.15 14.18 27.30
N PRO A 818 -26.47 13.97 28.45
CA PRO A 818 -27.07 14.24 29.75
C PRO A 818 -27.18 15.75 30.01
N SER A 819 -28.27 16.18 30.64
CA SER A 819 -28.49 17.57 31.08
C SER A 819 -29.15 17.63 32.45
N ARG A 820 -28.88 18.68 33.22
CA ARG A 820 -29.59 19.02 34.47
C ARG A 820 -30.41 20.31 34.33
N GLU A 821 -30.27 21.02 33.22
CA GLU A 821 -30.91 22.32 33.03
C GLU A 821 -32.43 22.19 33.01
N GLY A 822 -33.08 22.84 33.98
CA GLY A 822 -34.54 22.84 34.11
C GLY A 822 -35.15 21.49 34.50
N ILE A 823 -34.38 20.55 35.07
CA ILE A 823 -34.84 19.19 35.40
C ILE A 823 -36.14 19.17 36.24
N LEU A 824 -36.23 20.01 37.29
CA LEU A 824 -37.44 20.16 38.12
C LEU A 824 -38.70 20.47 37.29
N LYS A 825 -38.58 21.39 36.33
CA LYS A 825 -39.70 21.78 35.47
C LYS A 825 -40.14 20.63 34.56
N ARG A 826 -39.19 19.85 34.05
CA ARG A 826 -39.48 18.69 33.18
C ARG A 826 -40.16 17.57 33.96
N VAL A 827 -39.66 17.26 35.16
CA VAL A 827 -40.28 16.26 36.05
C VAL A 827 -41.71 16.65 36.35
N MET A 828 -41.97 17.90 36.76
CA MET A 828 -43.34 18.40 37.01
C MET A 828 -44.28 18.34 35.79
N GLN A 829 -43.75 18.27 34.58
CA GLN A 829 -44.53 18.17 33.33
C GLN A 829 -44.71 16.72 32.84
N SER A 830 -44.06 15.76 33.52
CA SER A 830 -44.05 14.35 33.16
C SER A 830 -45.02 13.57 34.03
N LYS A 831 -45.62 12.52 33.49
CA LYS A 831 -46.38 11.53 34.27
C LYS A 831 -45.69 10.18 34.26
N LYS A 832 -45.09 9.77 33.15
CA LYS A 832 -44.42 8.48 32.98
C LYS A 832 -42.91 8.71 32.84
N VAL A 833 -42.14 8.25 33.83
CA VAL A 833 -40.72 8.54 33.95
C VAL A 833 -39.93 7.23 33.99
N LEU A 834 -38.86 7.16 33.19
CA LEU A 834 -37.89 6.07 33.22
C LEU A 834 -36.64 6.51 33.95
N LEU A 835 -36.15 5.72 34.90
CA LEU A 835 -34.85 5.89 35.54
C LEU A 835 -33.90 4.79 35.10
N LEU A 836 -32.72 5.18 34.62
CA LEU A 836 -31.62 4.25 34.33
C LEU A 836 -30.54 4.35 35.40
N VAL A 837 -30.08 3.19 35.87
CA VAL A 837 -28.94 3.03 36.78
C VAL A 837 -27.96 2.04 36.18
N HIS A 838 -26.76 2.50 35.86
CA HIS A 838 -25.76 1.70 35.16
C HIS A 838 -25.07 0.65 36.06
N ASP A 839 -24.28 -0.22 35.43
CA ASP A 839 -23.47 -1.24 36.10
C ASP A 839 -22.00 -0.77 36.33
N LEU A 840 -21.17 -1.62 36.93
CA LEU A 840 -19.74 -1.46 37.17
C LEU A 840 -18.95 -0.86 36.00
N PHE A 841 -19.20 -1.31 34.77
CA PHE A 841 -18.39 -0.97 33.59
C PHE A 841 -19.08 -0.04 32.56
N GLY A 842 -20.21 0.58 32.92
CA GLY A 842 -21.01 1.38 31.98
C GLY A 842 -21.33 2.80 32.45
N ASP A 843 -22.15 3.48 31.66
CA ASP A 843 -22.84 4.73 32.02
C ASP A 843 -24.29 4.71 31.50
N CYS A 844 -25.12 5.62 32.02
CA CYS A 844 -26.53 5.69 31.66
C CYS A 844 -26.78 6.16 30.21
N PRO A 845 -26.07 7.16 29.65
CA PRO A 845 -26.22 7.51 28.23
C PRO A 845 -25.96 6.36 27.25
N GLY A 846 -24.93 5.54 27.49
CA GLY A 846 -24.60 4.35 26.72
C GLY A 846 -25.69 3.29 26.87
N MET A 847 -26.12 3.01 28.10
CA MET A 847 -27.23 2.11 28.39
C MET A 847 -28.53 2.55 27.68
N LEU A 848 -28.82 3.85 27.65
CA LEU A 848 -29.98 4.40 26.93
C LEU A 848 -29.84 4.25 25.41
N THR A 849 -28.64 4.47 24.88
CA THR A 849 -28.37 4.31 23.44
C THR A 849 -28.60 2.87 23.01
N GLU A 850 -28.11 1.90 23.79
CA GLU A 850 -28.35 0.46 23.56
C GLU A 850 -29.85 0.13 23.63
N LEU A 851 -30.54 0.64 24.66
CA LEU A 851 -31.97 0.41 24.85
C LEU A 851 -32.83 1.03 23.73
N ASP A 852 -32.50 2.23 23.26
CA ASP A 852 -33.26 2.93 22.20
C ASP A 852 -33.02 2.31 20.82
N GLN A 853 -31.78 1.94 20.49
CA GLN A 853 -31.45 1.25 19.23
C GLN A 853 -32.21 -0.07 19.09
N VAL A 854 -32.37 -0.81 20.19
CA VAL A 854 -33.12 -2.07 20.22
C VAL A 854 -34.62 -1.85 19.99
N ASN A 855 -35.20 -0.81 20.59
CA ASN A 855 -36.62 -0.52 20.39
C ASN A 855 -36.94 0.00 18.98
N HIS A 856 -36.00 0.73 18.34
CA HIS A 856 -36.16 1.24 16.98
C HIS A 856 -36.44 0.12 15.96
N GLN A 857 -35.85 -1.06 16.13
CA GLN A 857 -36.08 -2.22 15.24
C GLN A 857 -37.50 -2.80 15.36
N SER A 858 -38.19 -2.53 16.48
CA SER A 858 -39.58 -2.93 16.74
C SER A 858 -40.59 -1.81 16.46
N GLY A 859 -40.13 -0.64 15.99
CA GLY A 859 -40.97 0.50 15.65
C GLY A 859 -41.37 1.41 16.82
N ASN A 860 -40.72 1.30 17.98
CA ASN A 860 -40.95 2.18 19.13
C ASN A 860 -39.63 2.90 19.49
N HIS A 861 -39.65 4.17 19.88
CA HIS A 861 -38.47 4.81 20.49
C HIS A 861 -38.66 4.96 22.00
N ILE A 862 -37.62 4.77 22.82
CA ILE A 862 -37.71 4.96 24.27
C ILE A 862 -38.21 6.37 24.63
N PRO A 863 -37.72 7.46 23.99
CA PRO A 863 -38.26 8.80 24.17
C PRO A 863 -39.72 8.99 23.76
N GLU A 864 -40.35 8.02 23.07
CA GLU A 864 -41.79 8.04 22.74
C GLU A 864 -42.63 7.27 23.76
N LEU A 865 -42.03 6.36 24.53
CA LEU A 865 -42.71 5.53 25.54
C LEU A 865 -42.77 6.17 26.92
N PHE A 866 -41.90 7.15 27.19
CA PHE A 866 -41.77 7.85 28.46
C PHE A 866 -41.73 9.37 28.22
N ASP A 867 -42.35 10.13 29.12
CA ASP A 867 -42.33 11.60 29.06
C ASP A 867 -40.93 12.15 29.38
N LEU A 868 -40.16 11.41 30.19
CA LEU A 868 -38.82 11.78 30.63
C LEU A 868 -37.98 10.55 30.95
N VAL A 869 -36.71 10.57 30.51
CA VAL A 869 -35.70 9.57 30.90
C VAL A 869 -34.67 10.23 31.81
N LEU A 870 -34.64 9.79 33.06
CA LEU A 870 -33.67 10.16 34.08
C LEU A 870 -32.48 9.20 34.06
N LEU A 871 -31.30 9.75 34.29
CA LEU A 871 -30.01 9.09 34.25
C LEU A 871 -29.34 9.28 35.61
N PHE A 872 -29.07 8.20 36.33
CA PHE A 872 -28.33 8.22 37.58
C PHE A 872 -26.98 7.53 37.41
N ASP A 873 -25.95 8.34 37.17
CA ASP A 873 -24.57 7.87 37.17
C ASP A 873 -23.97 7.98 38.56
N TYR A 874 -23.27 6.93 38.99
CA TYR A 874 -22.65 6.83 40.30
C TYR A 874 -21.23 6.25 40.23
N ASP A 875 -20.43 6.46 41.28
CA ASP A 875 -19.13 5.79 41.40
C ASP A 875 -19.35 4.33 41.84
N SER A 876 -19.29 3.43 40.86
CA SER A 876 -19.48 1.99 41.04
C SER A 876 -18.29 1.25 41.66
N LEU A 877 -17.18 1.95 41.92
CA LEU A 877 -15.94 1.34 42.37
C LEU A 877 -15.54 1.82 43.77
N ALA A 878 -15.39 3.14 43.97
CA ALA A 878 -14.81 3.66 45.22
C ALA A 878 -15.84 3.93 46.31
N THR A 879 -17.13 4.08 45.95
CA THR A 879 -18.15 4.56 46.88
C THR A 879 -19.06 3.43 47.36
N PRO A 880 -19.22 3.26 48.69
CA PRO A 880 -20.07 2.21 49.24
C PRO A 880 -21.48 2.25 48.63
N ILE A 881 -22.05 1.06 48.38
CA ILE A 881 -23.38 0.93 47.75
C ILE A 881 -24.45 1.68 48.55
N GLU A 882 -24.33 1.69 49.89
CA GLU A 882 -25.24 2.39 50.80
C GLU A 882 -25.21 3.91 50.57
N SER A 883 -24.02 4.48 50.34
CA SER A 883 -23.84 5.90 50.06
C SER A 883 -24.44 6.28 48.71
N SER A 884 -24.19 5.48 47.67
CA SER A 884 -24.79 5.67 46.35
C SER A 884 -26.32 5.57 46.39
N ALA A 885 -26.87 4.65 47.17
CA ALA A 885 -28.31 4.51 47.38
C ALA A 885 -28.92 5.70 48.13
N ALA A 886 -28.22 6.24 49.13
CA ALA A 886 -28.64 7.46 49.83
C ALA A 886 -28.63 8.68 48.90
N HIS A 887 -27.62 8.81 48.04
CA HIS A 887 -27.56 9.87 47.03
C HIS A 887 -28.69 9.76 46.00
N LEU A 888 -28.99 8.54 45.52
CA LEU A 888 -30.11 8.31 44.62
C LEU A 888 -31.43 8.77 45.24
N LYS A 889 -31.70 8.35 46.48
CA LYS A 889 -32.90 8.77 47.21
C LYS A 889 -32.97 10.28 47.36
N SER A 890 -31.88 10.91 47.83
CA SER A 890 -31.82 12.37 48.00
C SER A 890 -32.10 13.10 46.70
N ALA A 891 -31.57 12.61 45.58
CA ALA A 891 -31.78 13.23 44.28
C ALA A 891 -33.22 13.09 43.78
N LEU A 892 -33.91 11.98 44.09
CA LEU A 892 -35.33 11.82 43.77
C LEU A 892 -36.21 12.70 44.68
N ASP A 893 -35.90 12.77 45.97
CA ASP A 893 -36.58 13.64 46.94
C ASP A 893 -36.51 15.11 46.53
N GLU A 894 -35.34 15.57 46.05
CA GLU A 894 -35.13 16.93 45.53
C GLU A 894 -36.03 17.27 44.34
N LEU A 895 -36.47 16.26 43.57
CA LEU A 895 -37.37 16.42 42.42
C LEU A 895 -38.85 16.23 42.78
N GLY A 896 -39.15 15.97 44.06
CA GLY A 896 -40.51 15.70 44.53
C GLY A 896 -41.04 14.33 44.15
N ILE A 897 -40.15 13.38 43.85
CA ILE A 897 -40.48 11.98 43.57
C ILE A 897 -40.39 11.19 44.89
N GLY A 898 -41.42 10.40 45.21
CA GLY A 898 -41.51 9.65 46.45
C GLY A 898 -42.76 8.75 46.53
N PRO A 899 -43.01 8.08 47.67
CA PRO A 899 -43.94 6.94 47.72
C PRO A 899 -45.43 7.25 47.48
N ASN A 900 -45.80 8.52 47.49
CA ASN A 900 -47.18 8.98 47.28
C ASN A 900 -47.21 10.13 46.26
N ASP A 901 -46.33 10.08 45.26
CA ASP A 901 -46.32 11.05 44.18
C ASP A 901 -47.38 10.73 43.11
N ALA A 902 -47.43 11.55 42.07
CA ALA A 902 -48.36 11.39 40.94
C ALA A 902 -47.68 10.82 39.69
N TYR A 903 -46.42 10.37 39.82
CA TYR A 903 -45.61 9.86 38.73
C TYR A 903 -45.76 8.33 38.66
N ASN A 904 -45.64 7.80 37.45
CA ASN A 904 -45.41 6.38 37.22
C ASN A 904 -43.92 6.22 36.92
N LEU A 905 -43.14 5.78 37.91
CA LEU A 905 -41.69 5.69 37.85
C LEU A 905 -41.24 4.24 37.68
N THR A 906 -40.69 3.94 36.50
CA THR A 906 -40.02 2.67 36.21
C THR A 906 -38.51 2.83 36.39
N VAL A 907 -37.85 1.90 37.07
CA VAL A 907 -36.39 1.83 37.14
C VAL A 907 -35.86 0.59 36.42
N ILE A 908 -34.86 0.78 35.58
CA ILE A 908 -34.08 -0.30 34.97
C ILE A 908 -32.66 -0.16 35.49
N ALA A 909 -32.20 -1.17 36.22
CA ALA A 909 -30.88 -1.20 36.82
C ALA A 909 -30.10 -2.44 36.38
N LYS A 910 -28.83 -2.25 36.01
CA LYS A 910 -27.93 -3.32 35.54
C LYS A 910 -26.85 -3.62 36.59
N GLY A 911 -26.57 -4.89 36.82
CA GLY A 911 -25.52 -5.40 37.71
C GLY A 911 -25.50 -4.72 39.08
N LEU A 912 -24.43 -4.01 39.41
CA LEU A 912 -24.26 -3.30 40.69
C LEU A 912 -25.31 -2.20 40.92
N GLY A 913 -25.79 -1.56 39.85
CA GLY A 913 -26.87 -0.58 39.94
C GLY A 913 -28.12 -1.18 40.57
N GLY A 914 -28.37 -2.47 40.35
CA GLY A 914 -29.47 -3.17 40.98
C GLY A 914 -29.31 -3.33 42.49
N LEU A 915 -28.08 -3.47 43.01
CA LEU A 915 -27.82 -3.48 44.46
C LEU A 915 -28.02 -2.08 45.07
N VAL A 916 -27.67 -1.02 44.34
CA VAL A 916 -27.97 0.38 44.74
C VAL A 916 -29.48 0.59 44.88
N VAL A 917 -30.25 0.20 43.86
CA VAL A 917 -31.71 0.31 43.85
C VAL A 917 -32.36 -0.55 44.95
N ARG A 918 -31.94 -1.81 45.11
CA ARG A 918 -32.44 -2.66 46.19
C ARG A 918 -32.13 -2.08 47.57
N TRP A 919 -30.92 -1.58 47.80
CA TRP A 919 -30.58 -0.96 49.08
C TRP A 919 -31.44 0.29 49.34
N MET A 920 -31.65 1.12 48.32
CA MET A 920 -32.53 2.29 48.45
C MET A 920 -33.94 1.88 48.89
N ILE A 921 -34.55 0.92 48.20
CA ILE A 921 -35.92 0.46 48.45
C ILE A 921 -36.02 -0.22 49.82
N GLU A 922 -35.15 -1.20 50.08
CA GLU A 922 -35.32 -2.14 51.19
C GLU A 922 -34.72 -1.64 52.51
N ARG A 923 -33.78 -0.67 52.47
CA ARG A 923 -33.02 -0.22 53.65
C ARG A 923 -33.00 1.29 53.87
N SER A 924 -33.26 2.10 52.85
CA SER A 924 -33.18 3.57 52.95
C SER A 924 -34.57 4.23 52.92
N GLU A 925 -35.61 3.55 53.41
CA GLU A 925 -37.00 4.07 53.41
C GLU A 925 -37.50 4.42 51.99
N GLY A 926 -36.99 3.74 50.96
CA GLY A 926 -37.36 3.93 49.55
C GLY A 926 -38.55 3.07 49.10
N ASP A 927 -39.21 2.35 50.01
CA ASP A 927 -40.37 1.51 49.66
C ASP A 927 -41.51 2.36 49.09
N GLY A 928 -41.98 1.98 47.90
CA GLY A 928 -43.03 2.69 47.15
C GLY A 928 -42.55 3.80 46.21
N TYR A 929 -41.24 4.09 46.08
CA TYR A 929 -40.74 5.08 45.10
C TYR A 929 -40.91 4.64 43.65
N PHE A 930 -40.89 3.33 43.39
CA PHE A 930 -40.90 2.76 42.06
C PHE A 930 -42.13 1.86 41.91
N ASP A 931 -42.90 2.10 40.85
CA ASP A 931 -44.02 1.25 40.45
C ASP A 931 -43.50 -0.06 39.86
N GLU A 932 -42.47 0.03 39.03
CA GLU A 932 -41.87 -1.10 38.32
C GLU A 932 -40.35 -1.09 38.49
N VAL A 933 -39.78 -2.22 38.90
CA VAL A 933 -38.34 -2.36 39.17
C VAL A 933 -37.77 -3.53 38.38
N VAL A 934 -36.95 -3.24 37.37
CA VAL A 934 -36.29 -4.23 36.52
C VAL A 934 -34.81 -4.33 36.89
N LEU A 935 -34.38 -5.52 37.33
CA LEU A 935 -33.02 -5.82 37.76
C LEU A 935 -32.38 -6.81 36.78
N MET A 936 -31.31 -6.39 36.10
CA MET A 936 -30.63 -7.20 35.08
C MET A 936 -29.23 -7.59 35.55
N GLY A 937 -28.96 -8.89 35.67
CA GLY A 937 -27.66 -9.42 36.06
C GLY A 937 -27.18 -9.00 37.45
N THR A 938 -28.11 -8.62 38.35
CA THR A 938 -27.77 -8.13 39.68
C THR A 938 -27.28 -9.28 40.58
N PRO A 939 -26.06 -9.24 41.14
CA PRO A 939 -25.51 -10.34 41.93
C PRO A 939 -26.09 -10.33 43.35
N HIS A 940 -27.33 -10.81 43.53
CA HIS A 940 -28.04 -10.76 44.82
C HIS A 940 -27.36 -11.59 45.93
N GLN A 941 -26.62 -12.63 45.57
CA GLN A 941 -25.82 -13.45 46.50
C GLN A 941 -24.31 -13.21 46.35
N GLY A 942 -23.92 -12.19 45.58
CA GLY A 942 -22.54 -11.82 45.34
C GLY A 942 -21.88 -12.56 44.17
N THR A 943 -20.63 -12.19 43.91
CA THR A 943 -19.78 -12.73 42.84
C THR A 943 -18.37 -12.99 43.37
N PRO A 944 -17.69 -14.11 43.02
CA PRO A 944 -16.28 -14.36 43.32
C PRO A 944 -15.33 -13.22 42.95
N TYR A 945 -15.73 -12.38 41.99
CA TYR A 945 -14.97 -11.21 41.57
C TYR A 945 -15.02 -10.03 42.54
N GLY A 946 -15.74 -10.13 43.66
CA GLY A 946 -15.55 -9.21 44.78
C GLY A 946 -14.18 -9.34 45.47
N LYS A 947 -13.43 -10.41 45.19
CA LYS A 947 -12.04 -10.60 45.66
C LYS A 947 -11.07 -9.99 44.65
N LEU A 948 -10.12 -9.17 45.13
CA LEU A 948 -9.19 -8.40 44.29
C LEU A 948 -8.44 -9.24 43.23
N ASP A 949 -7.91 -10.42 43.60
CA ASP A 949 -7.16 -11.27 42.66
C ASP A 949 -8.04 -11.85 41.55
N GLN A 950 -9.31 -12.14 41.87
CA GLN A 950 -10.28 -12.61 40.89
C GLN A 950 -10.80 -11.45 40.04
N PHE A 951 -11.02 -10.28 40.65
CA PHE A 951 -11.38 -9.04 39.96
C PHE A 951 -10.35 -8.68 38.89
N ARG A 952 -9.05 -8.73 39.20
CA ARG A 952 -7.97 -8.44 38.24
C ARG A 952 -8.05 -9.32 36.99
N LYS A 953 -8.32 -10.62 37.17
CA LYS A 953 -8.42 -11.59 36.07
C LYS A 953 -9.63 -11.33 35.18
N ILE A 954 -10.81 -11.10 35.77
CA ILE A 954 -12.01 -10.81 34.98
C ILE A 954 -11.94 -9.44 34.33
N ALA A 955 -11.40 -8.43 35.02
CA ALA A 955 -11.25 -7.10 34.49
C ALA A 955 -10.32 -7.11 33.26
N GLY A 956 -9.19 -7.81 33.31
CA GLY A 956 -8.34 -8.02 32.13
C GLY A 956 -9.09 -8.65 30.96
N THR A 957 -9.86 -9.71 31.22
CA THR A 957 -10.65 -10.41 30.19
C THR A 957 -11.75 -9.53 29.59
N ILE A 958 -12.45 -8.75 30.43
CA ILE A 958 -13.49 -7.81 30.00
C ILE A 958 -12.89 -6.67 29.19
N MET A 959 -11.73 -6.13 29.59
CA MET A 959 -11.08 -5.07 28.84
C MET A 959 -10.54 -5.57 27.49
N ASP A 960 -10.00 -6.79 27.44
CA ASP A 960 -9.63 -7.46 26.19
C ASP A 960 -10.87 -7.71 25.31
N ALA A 961 -12.00 -8.14 25.90
CA ALA A 961 -13.27 -8.26 25.16
C ALA A 961 -13.74 -6.89 24.63
N ALA A 962 -13.63 -5.84 25.45
CA ALA A 962 -14.05 -4.50 25.11
C ALA A 962 -13.28 -3.95 23.90
N ILE A 963 -11.96 -4.05 23.91
CA ILE A 963 -11.15 -3.54 22.80
C ILE A 963 -11.36 -4.29 21.48
N ASN A 964 -11.78 -5.56 21.53
CA ASN A 964 -11.99 -6.37 20.33
C ASN A 964 -13.44 -6.36 19.82
N PHE A 965 -14.43 -6.26 20.70
CA PHE A 965 -15.83 -6.54 20.36
C PHE A 965 -16.83 -5.49 20.83
N ILE A 966 -16.45 -4.61 21.78
CA ILE A 966 -17.38 -3.67 22.41
C ILE A 966 -16.77 -2.26 22.42
N PRO A 967 -16.75 -1.55 21.27
CA PRO A 967 -16.10 -0.24 21.15
C PRO A 967 -16.61 0.81 22.14
N SER A 968 -17.88 0.73 22.55
CA SER A 968 -18.48 1.63 23.56
C SER A 968 -17.85 1.47 24.95
N ALA A 969 -17.26 0.32 25.26
CA ALA A 969 -16.65 0.04 26.57
C ALA A 969 -15.20 0.54 26.69
N ILE A 970 -14.56 0.95 25.59
CA ILE A 970 -13.15 1.37 25.56
C ILE A 970 -12.84 2.58 26.49
N PRO A 971 -13.66 3.65 26.55
CA PRO A 971 -13.39 4.81 27.41
C PRO A 971 -13.36 4.50 28.92
N PHE A 972 -13.88 3.35 29.34
CA PHE A 972 -13.93 2.94 30.75
C PHE A 972 -12.69 2.16 31.20
N ILE A 973 -11.92 1.61 30.25
CA ILE A 973 -10.68 0.87 30.49
C ILE A 973 -9.75 1.58 31.49
N PRO A 974 -9.49 2.90 31.39
CA PRO A 974 -8.58 3.57 32.32
C PRO A 974 -9.09 3.62 33.77
N LYS A 975 -10.41 3.71 33.99
CA LYS A 975 -10.98 3.70 35.35
C LYS A 975 -10.80 2.33 35.99
N ILE A 976 -11.04 1.28 35.21
CA ILE A 976 -10.81 -0.11 35.62
C ILE A 976 -9.33 -0.30 35.99
N LEU A 977 -8.41 0.17 35.15
CA LEU A 977 -6.97 0.13 35.41
C LEU A 977 -6.57 0.91 36.67
N LYS A 978 -7.16 2.08 36.92
CA LYS A 978 -6.92 2.87 38.14
C LYS A 978 -7.29 2.09 39.41
N VAL A 979 -8.38 1.31 39.38
CA VAL A 979 -8.80 0.47 40.51
C VAL A 979 -7.89 -0.74 40.67
N ILE A 980 -7.50 -1.39 39.57
CA ILE A 980 -6.55 -2.51 39.61
C ILE A 980 -5.21 -2.11 40.28
N LYS A 981 -4.77 -0.86 40.06
CA LYS A 981 -3.53 -0.25 40.60
C LYS A 981 -3.57 0.13 42.08
N GLY A 982 -4.75 0.35 42.66
CA GLY A 982 -4.90 0.84 44.03
C GLY A 982 -4.47 -0.19 45.08
N VAL A 983 -3.17 -0.32 45.34
CA VAL A 983 -2.64 -1.19 46.40
C VAL A 983 -2.80 -0.48 47.75
N GLY A 984 -3.82 -0.88 48.51
CA GLY A 984 -3.97 -0.54 49.94
C GLY A 984 -5.42 -0.61 50.44
N GLU A 985 -6.37 -0.19 49.62
CA GLU A 985 -7.80 -0.23 49.92
C GLU A 985 -8.49 -0.97 48.78
N VAL A 986 -8.95 -2.19 49.03
CA VAL A 986 -9.97 -2.80 48.17
C VAL A 986 -11.07 -1.75 48.04
N SER A 987 -11.43 -1.38 46.81
CA SER A 987 -12.48 -0.40 46.59
C SER A 987 -13.73 -0.88 47.34
N VAL A 988 -14.31 -0.02 48.19
CA VAL A 988 -15.25 -0.47 49.25
C VAL A 988 -16.39 -1.29 48.63
N THR A 989 -16.86 -0.86 47.45
CA THR A 989 -17.90 -1.51 46.65
C THR A 989 -17.55 -2.92 46.18
N LEU A 990 -16.31 -3.15 45.71
CA LEU A 990 -15.89 -4.48 45.25
C LEU A 990 -15.85 -5.49 46.41
N GLY A 991 -15.40 -5.05 47.58
CA GLY A 991 -15.45 -5.88 48.79
C GLY A 991 -16.87 -6.25 49.22
N GLN A 992 -17.85 -5.38 48.97
CA GLN A 992 -19.26 -5.59 49.36
C GLN A 992 -19.97 -6.66 48.53
N ILE A 993 -19.53 -6.88 47.29
CA ILE A 993 -20.15 -7.83 46.36
C ILE A 993 -19.53 -9.23 46.38
N ALA A 994 -18.53 -9.48 47.22
CA ALA A 994 -18.08 -10.85 47.46
C ALA A 994 -19.21 -11.68 48.10
N PRO A 995 -19.25 -13.01 47.91
CA PRO A 995 -20.23 -13.86 48.59
C PRO A 995 -20.09 -13.75 50.11
N ASP A 996 -21.20 -13.94 50.83
CA ASP A 996 -21.27 -13.99 52.30
C ASP A 996 -20.80 -12.71 53.04
N THR A 997 -20.86 -11.55 52.39
CA THR A 997 -20.49 -10.29 53.05
C THR A 997 -21.54 -9.82 54.04
N LYS A 998 -21.11 -9.02 55.04
CA LYS A 998 -22.03 -8.34 55.97
C LYS A 998 -23.06 -7.48 55.23
N PHE A 999 -22.65 -6.83 54.13
CA PHE A 999 -23.52 -6.02 53.28
C PHE A 999 -24.65 -6.86 52.66
N LEU A 1000 -24.32 -7.94 51.95
CA LEU A 1000 -25.33 -8.79 51.30
C LEU A 1000 -26.23 -9.49 52.32
N ASN A 1001 -25.67 -9.99 53.42
CA ASN A 1001 -26.44 -10.60 54.49
C ASN A 1001 -27.45 -9.63 55.11
N GLN A 1002 -27.04 -8.37 55.27
CA GLN A 1002 -27.96 -7.31 55.70
C GLN A 1002 -29.04 -7.06 54.64
N LEU A 1003 -28.68 -6.77 53.39
CA LEU A 1003 -29.65 -6.50 52.35
C LEU A 1003 -30.66 -7.64 52.16
N ASN A 1004 -30.20 -8.89 52.20
CA ASN A 1004 -31.02 -10.08 52.01
C ASN A 1004 -31.86 -10.45 53.23
N SER A 1005 -31.61 -9.86 54.40
CA SER A 1005 -32.43 -10.01 55.61
C SER A 1005 -33.45 -8.87 55.80
N SER A 1006 -33.68 -8.04 54.77
CA SER A 1006 -34.57 -6.88 54.87
C SER A 1006 -36.06 -7.27 54.82
N PRO A 1007 -36.96 -6.43 55.35
CA PRO A 1007 -38.40 -6.61 55.16
C PRO A 1007 -38.80 -6.70 53.69
N VAL A 1008 -39.96 -7.31 53.41
CA VAL A 1008 -40.54 -7.46 52.06
C VAL A 1008 -41.03 -6.09 51.57
N PRO A 1009 -40.43 -5.47 50.53
CA PRO A 1009 -40.95 -4.24 49.93
C PRO A 1009 -42.26 -4.45 49.17
N ARG A 1010 -43.01 -3.36 48.98
CA ARG A 1010 -44.24 -3.33 48.17
C ARG A 1010 -43.97 -3.38 46.66
N SER A 1011 -42.81 -2.91 46.22
CA SER A 1011 -42.43 -2.91 44.80
C SER A 1011 -42.34 -4.34 44.26
N THR A 1012 -42.84 -4.54 43.05
CA THR A 1012 -42.68 -5.82 42.33
C THR A 1012 -41.33 -5.81 41.62
N TYR A 1013 -40.52 -6.85 41.85
CA TYR A 1013 -39.22 -6.99 41.17
C TYR A 1013 -39.36 -7.88 39.94
N HIS A 1014 -38.81 -7.41 38.83
CA HIS A 1014 -38.61 -8.23 37.64
C HIS A 1014 -37.13 -8.54 37.48
N ILE A 1015 -36.79 -9.83 37.48
CA ILE A 1015 -35.42 -10.30 37.51
C ILE A 1015 -35.06 -10.92 36.17
N ILE A 1016 -33.97 -10.43 35.59
CA ILE A 1016 -33.42 -10.89 34.32
C ILE A 1016 -32.01 -11.40 34.57
N ALA A 1017 -31.78 -12.69 34.28
CA ALA A 1017 -30.46 -13.32 34.36
C ALA A 1017 -30.03 -13.81 32.97
N GLY A 1018 -28.72 -13.71 32.70
CA GLY A 1018 -28.06 -14.17 31.50
C GLY A 1018 -27.21 -15.40 31.76
N ASP A 1019 -27.11 -16.27 30.77
CA ASP A 1019 -26.23 -17.43 30.75
C ASP A 1019 -25.46 -17.48 29.43
N ILE A 1020 -24.14 -17.49 29.52
CA ILE A 1020 -23.27 -17.61 28.35
C ILE A 1020 -23.34 -19.02 27.72
N ARG A 1021 -23.83 -20.03 28.46
CA ARG A 1021 -23.95 -21.40 27.95
C ARG A 1021 -25.05 -21.46 26.89
N GLY A 1022 -24.66 -21.74 25.65
CA GLY A 1022 -25.60 -21.83 24.53
C GLY A 1022 -25.98 -20.47 23.92
N TYR A 1023 -25.30 -19.38 24.31
CA TYR A 1023 -25.39 -18.09 23.62
C TYR A 1023 -24.74 -18.20 22.23
N GLU A 1024 -25.57 -18.27 21.18
CA GLU A 1024 -25.14 -18.14 19.79
C GLU A 1024 -24.84 -16.67 19.52
N ILE A 1025 -23.61 -16.29 19.84
CA ILE A 1025 -23.08 -14.95 19.59
C ILE A 1025 -23.14 -14.66 18.08
N PRO A 1026 -23.51 -13.44 17.64
CA PRO A 1026 -23.54 -13.08 16.23
C PRO A 1026 -22.24 -13.52 15.55
N GLN A 1027 -22.34 -14.10 14.34
CA GLN A 1027 -21.22 -14.75 13.65
C GLN A 1027 -19.88 -14.03 13.88
N GLY A 1028 -18.93 -14.69 14.56
CA GLY A 1028 -17.62 -14.10 14.83
C GLY A 1028 -16.81 -14.76 15.95
N GLY A 1029 -15.52 -14.42 16.02
CA GLY A 1029 -14.51 -15.03 16.88
C GLY A 1029 -14.64 -14.80 18.40
N PHE A 1030 -15.74 -14.27 18.92
CA PHE A 1030 -15.88 -13.99 20.37
C PHE A 1030 -16.06 -15.24 21.24
N SER A 1031 -16.82 -16.24 20.78
CA SER A 1031 -16.99 -17.51 21.50
C SER A 1031 -15.63 -18.23 21.65
N THR A 1032 -14.83 -18.21 20.58
CA THR A 1032 -13.44 -18.69 20.57
C THR A 1032 -12.57 -17.87 21.51
N PHE A 1033 -12.72 -16.53 21.54
CA PHE A 1033 -12.00 -15.64 22.45
C PHE A 1033 -12.28 -15.97 23.93
N ILE A 1034 -13.57 -16.02 24.31
CA ILE A 1034 -13.97 -16.38 25.68
C ILE A 1034 -13.52 -17.80 26.00
N ARG A 1035 -13.68 -18.78 25.10
CA ARG A 1035 -13.16 -20.15 25.32
C ARG A 1035 -11.65 -20.15 25.61
N LYS A 1036 -10.85 -19.38 24.85
CA LYS A 1036 -9.39 -19.27 25.04
C LYS A 1036 -9.04 -18.59 26.38
N LYS A 1037 -9.72 -17.51 26.76
CA LYS A 1037 -9.44 -16.74 27.99
C LYS A 1037 -10.14 -17.30 29.25
N SER A 1038 -11.17 -18.13 29.10
CA SER A 1038 -12.00 -18.69 30.19
C SER A 1038 -11.28 -19.67 31.11
N ALA A 1039 -10.11 -20.18 30.72
CA ALA A 1039 -9.30 -21.08 31.55
C ALA A 1039 -8.95 -20.47 32.93
N HIS A 1040 -8.99 -19.14 33.04
CA HIS A 1040 -8.67 -18.39 34.26
C HIS A 1040 -9.89 -17.78 34.96
N LEU A 1041 -11.11 -18.00 34.46
CA LEU A 1041 -12.35 -17.44 35.01
C LEU A 1041 -12.95 -18.34 36.09
N ALA A 1042 -13.69 -17.73 37.03
CA ALA A 1042 -14.17 -18.40 38.24
C ALA A 1042 -15.28 -19.44 38.00
N PHE A 1043 -15.97 -19.39 36.85
CA PHE A 1043 -17.26 -20.08 36.63
C PHE A 1043 -17.26 -21.14 35.52
N ARG A 1044 -16.09 -21.69 35.18
CA ARG A 1044 -15.85 -22.47 33.93
C ARG A 1044 -16.94 -23.51 33.57
N ASP A 1045 -17.58 -24.14 34.55
CA ASP A 1045 -18.59 -25.19 34.36
C ASP A 1045 -20.01 -24.84 34.89
N GLN A 1046 -20.22 -23.63 35.42
CA GLN A 1046 -21.49 -23.17 36.01
C GLN A 1046 -22.20 -22.17 35.10
N GLY A 1047 -23.53 -22.07 35.20
CA GLY A 1047 -24.29 -21.03 34.49
C GLY A 1047 -23.94 -19.66 35.02
N ASN A 1048 -23.51 -18.76 34.14
CA ASN A 1048 -23.08 -17.42 34.52
C ASN A 1048 -23.19 -16.46 33.32
N ASP A 1049 -23.25 -15.16 33.61
CA ASP A 1049 -23.25 -14.12 32.57
C ASP A 1049 -21.85 -13.56 32.31
N LEU A 1050 -20.76 -14.24 32.67
CA LEU A 1050 -19.36 -13.77 32.71
C LEU A 1050 -18.96 -13.00 33.98
N PHE A 1051 -19.87 -12.26 34.62
CA PHE A 1051 -19.58 -11.46 35.82
C PHE A 1051 -20.18 -12.07 37.10
N SER A 1052 -21.35 -12.69 37.00
CA SER A 1052 -22.11 -13.26 38.11
C SER A 1052 -22.71 -14.61 37.73
N PRO A 1053 -22.78 -15.58 38.65
CA PRO A 1053 -23.44 -16.85 38.39
C PRO A 1053 -24.96 -16.66 38.31
N VAL A 1054 -25.62 -17.43 37.45
CA VAL A 1054 -27.08 -17.40 37.24
C VAL A 1054 -27.82 -17.59 38.56
N GLU A 1055 -27.33 -18.48 39.44
CA GLU A 1055 -27.90 -18.72 40.77
C GLU A 1055 -27.90 -17.46 41.65
N SER A 1056 -26.83 -16.65 41.59
CA SER A 1056 -26.75 -15.39 42.33
C SER A 1056 -27.65 -14.30 41.72
N ASN A 1057 -27.79 -14.29 40.40
CA ASN A 1057 -28.66 -13.36 39.69
C ASN A 1057 -30.15 -13.65 39.94
N LEU A 1058 -30.54 -14.92 39.93
CA LEU A 1058 -31.93 -15.33 40.16
C LEU A 1058 -32.28 -15.33 41.65
N ALA A 1059 -31.38 -15.82 42.50
CA ALA A 1059 -31.54 -15.95 43.94
C ALA A 1059 -32.90 -16.52 44.38
N GLU A 1060 -33.40 -17.57 43.71
CA GLU A 1060 -34.76 -18.09 43.93
C GLU A 1060 -35.07 -18.43 45.40
N ASP A 1061 -34.10 -19.03 46.10
CA ASP A 1061 -34.27 -19.41 47.51
C ASP A 1061 -34.41 -18.19 48.41
N LEU A 1062 -33.74 -17.07 48.09
CA LEU A 1062 -33.88 -15.81 48.82
C LEU A 1062 -35.31 -15.29 48.70
N TRP A 1063 -35.85 -15.22 47.49
CA TRP A 1063 -37.18 -14.66 47.25
C TRP A 1063 -38.27 -15.55 47.84
N LYS A 1064 -38.14 -16.88 47.70
CA LYS A 1064 -39.05 -17.86 48.33
C LYS A 1064 -39.02 -17.76 49.86
N LEU A 1065 -37.85 -17.65 50.48
CA LEU A 1065 -37.71 -17.52 51.93
C LEU A 1065 -38.39 -16.25 52.46
N ARG A 1066 -38.35 -15.17 51.68
CA ARG A 1066 -38.93 -13.87 52.04
C ARG A 1066 -40.43 -13.77 51.72
N ASN A 1067 -41.00 -14.71 50.97
CA ASN A 1067 -42.35 -14.59 50.42
C ASN A 1067 -42.55 -13.25 49.66
N GLN A 1068 -41.53 -12.87 48.88
CA GLN A 1068 -41.54 -11.69 48.03
C GLN A 1068 -42.10 -12.06 46.66
N ASP A 1069 -43.08 -11.30 46.17
CA ASP A 1069 -43.52 -11.42 44.78
C ASP A 1069 -42.42 -10.88 43.85
N VAL A 1070 -41.82 -11.79 43.09
CA VAL A 1070 -40.85 -11.49 42.04
C VAL A 1070 -41.25 -12.17 40.75
N ASN A 1071 -41.15 -11.44 39.64
CA ASN A 1071 -41.35 -11.95 38.30
C ASN A 1071 -39.99 -12.31 37.71
N THR A 1072 -39.66 -13.59 37.75
CA THR A 1072 -38.44 -14.09 37.12
C THR A 1072 -38.69 -14.38 35.65
N LEU A 1073 -37.96 -13.71 34.77
CA LEU A 1073 -38.03 -13.99 33.34
C LEU A 1073 -37.18 -15.22 32.96
N PRO A 1074 -37.44 -15.85 31.81
CA PRO A 1074 -36.57 -16.91 31.29
C PRO A 1074 -35.12 -16.44 31.23
N VAL A 1075 -34.19 -17.29 31.67
CA VAL A 1075 -32.75 -17.02 31.60
C VAL A 1075 -32.37 -16.78 30.15
N LEU A 1076 -31.83 -15.60 29.88
CA LEU A 1076 -31.42 -15.15 28.56
C LEU A 1076 -30.13 -15.86 28.17
N ARG A 1077 -30.00 -16.25 26.90
CA ARG A 1077 -28.69 -16.66 26.39
C ARG A 1077 -27.94 -15.39 26.02
N CYS A 1078 -27.15 -14.85 26.94
CA CYS A 1078 -26.37 -13.63 26.76
C CYS A 1078 -25.24 -13.51 27.79
N GLN A 1079 -24.32 -12.56 27.58
CA GLN A 1079 -23.31 -12.15 28.56
C GLN A 1079 -23.70 -10.86 29.30
N HIS A 1080 -22.94 -10.52 30.35
CA HIS A 1080 -23.24 -9.42 31.27
C HIS A 1080 -23.29 -8.06 30.58
N LEU A 1081 -22.49 -7.88 29.53
CA LEU A 1081 -22.51 -6.64 28.76
C LEU A 1081 -23.67 -6.58 27.75
N ASP A 1082 -24.22 -7.72 27.33
CA ASP A 1082 -25.15 -7.83 26.19
C ASP A 1082 -26.63 -8.03 26.58
N TYR A 1083 -27.00 -7.81 27.84
CA TYR A 1083 -28.40 -7.88 28.27
C TYR A 1083 -29.34 -7.03 27.39
N LEU A 1084 -28.85 -5.88 26.92
CA LEU A 1084 -29.61 -4.93 26.11
C LEU A 1084 -29.30 -5.02 24.60
N THR A 1085 -28.50 -5.98 24.14
CA THR A 1085 -28.10 -6.09 22.72
C THR A 1085 -28.32 -7.48 22.12
N SER A 1086 -28.51 -8.51 22.94
CA SER A 1086 -28.78 -9.88 22.50
C SER A 1086 -30.20 -10.08 21.96
N ALA A 1087 -30.37 -11.00 20.99
CA ALA A 1087 -31.67 -11.33 20.40
C ALA A 1087 -32.68 -11.88 21.45
N ASP A 1088 -32.20 -12.61 22.45
CA ASP A 1088 -33.04 -13.09 23.56
C ASP A 1088 -33.44 -11.94 24.50
N GLY A 1089 -32.50 -11.03 24.82
CA GLY A 1089 -32.79 -9.83 25.60
C GLY A 1089 -33.82 -8.93 24.94
N TYR A 1090 -33.73 -8.78 23.61
CA TYR A 1090 -34.71 -8.11 22.76
C TYR A 1090 -36.13 -8.65 22.95
N GLN A 1091 -36.32 -9.98 22.89
CA GLN A 1091 -37.66 -10.58 22.98
C GLN A 1091 -38.28 -10.44 24.37
N GLN A 1092 -37.48 -10.43 25.43
CA GLN A 1092 -37.99 -10.33 26.80
C GLN A 1092 -38.28 -8.88 27.21
N LEU A 1093 -37.45 -7.91 26.80
CA LEU A 1093 -37.72 -6.50 27.08
C LEU A 1093 -38.96 -5.98 26.33
N ALA A 1094 -39.21 -6.48 25.11
CA ALA A 1094 -40.43 -6.15 24.35
C ALA A 1094 -41.72 -6.69 24.98
N GLN A 1095 -41.65 -7.67 25.89
CA GLN A 1095 -42.81 -8.19 26.62
C GLN A 1095 -43.22 -7.31 27.81
N PHE A 1096 -42.34 -6.42 28.26
CA PHE A 1096 -42.73 -5.37 29.19
C PHE A 1096 -43.59 -4.35 28.46
N LYS A 1097 -44.89 -4.38 28.74
CA LYS A 1097 -45.76 -3.25 28.43
C LYS A 1097 -45.42 -2.13 29.40
N PHE A 1098 -44.39 -1.34 29.07
CA PHE A 1098 -44.08 -0.11 29.79
C PHE A 1098 -45.31 0.79 29.89
#